data_AF-A0A2A6C400-F1
#
_entry.id   AF-A0A2A6C400-F1
#
_cell.length_a   1.000
_cell.length_b   1.000
_cell.length_c   1.000
_cell.angle_alpha   90.00
_cell.angle_beta   90.00
_cell.angle_gamma   90.00
#
_symmetry.space_group_name_H-M   'P 1'
#
loop_
_entity.id
_entity.type
_entity.pdbx_description
1 polymer ?
#
loop_
_entity_poly.entity_id
_entity_poly.type
_entity_poly.pdbx_seq_one_letter_code
_entity_poly.pdbx_strand_id
1 'polypeptide(L)'
;MANFSNISVLRFGFDLDKSSFLDIGNRSVDYVVGESFIFQPFPLFILLRKSRTMSAVIRRGYIAMHSAYITYDVIFFFLARIYVLMPWSGLYCEGLLCRIGSHCIFHCSHPASICISHYSYASNADAFGFLAQTLEKLTLMTLNVVGFVTFGQEPDNIDLIIQEPEIEFYAKRGKVLLFGSPGYPQYMKAELVFFYITLLINFPVLCAFIFHSMINLRKTSINAKSTQTQRLTQIMFEVFFLQLSGVTFCHVIPLMTLMTALWVDIGCFGNVPLATCKLVLLLLLSYFWSLRRMITNSKVEPGDILTPIKQTRHSDFSMIVLSETPSELLTVAIQEAIVNVDMISLKAKENIGADRHPTFQQGPSEEAVELQQTGDILQETTRILIEKHGADILTKLENVDALAALDAQLDSQDGAKRKKRQATDPGTISTSDPLDLSCIDRPPTCDRRFPYRSISGWCNHDDTANRGWGSTMAPIRRFMGVAKYDDGFNSVRRRSANGGVLPSTRDISNKIFAEASIPSFDPRYNHFLQQFGQWIAHDIVFTPTAVGPNGAGLDCSLCESANITSNCAPIEVPANDEFFPTRAPNGRQGCIRMTRAINGQTALGPRAQINQNTHFLDLSLVYGSTDCVAKELRTNRDGQMIMFTADGFNLPPRAANDSNCQSQTTRPQFLCFTAGDIRNSLHPGLIPLHTIYLRQHNRWAAQIRQLRPEWSDNLVYQETRRLMIALYQHHVYSEYLPKIVGQRKMRELNLTPRGLRNHYDSTVNPSVAVEFCSAAFRFGHSQARRDIPRTTNNNLTVGAKIDLGQHIFYSDPLYDRTATVSTMTMGMVNSPGMASDRQFSFPMRHEMFATRGRRASGIDLPAVNVMRGREKGIQPYNEIRARIPGLSPVASFDALRREMDQANIELLRQTYDSVDDIDLYVGLLLERPTDPTALLGPTGSHLIADQLSAFKRGDRFFYENTATPGALSQAEYNAIRTFSLAQLICENTEGMELVQRDIFQHNDRQVRCSSFQPFPMARIIF
;
A
#
# COMPACT_ATOMS: atom_id res chain seq x y z
N MET A 1 18.96 39.26 19.39
CA MET A 1 18.17 40.43 18.97
C MET A 1 16.87 39.97 18.34
N ALA A 2 15.80 39.96 19.13
CA ALA A 2 14.40 40.15 18.72
C ALA A 2 13.61 40.39 20.03
N ASN A 3 12.95 41.54 20.13
CA ASN A 3 12.30 42.09 21.33
C ASN A 3 11.23 41.16 21.92
N PHE A 4 11.43 40.71 23.17
CA PHE A 4 10.35 40.34 24.09
C PHE A 4 10.18 41.48 25.11
N SER A 5 9.73 42.64 24.65
CA SER A 5 9.43 43.80 25.48
C SER A 5 7.98 44.21 25.28
N ASN A 6 7.07 43.42 25.87
CA ASN A 6 5.75 43.83 26.37
C ASN A 6 5.05 42.59 26.95
N ILE A 7 5.50 42.16 28.12
CA ILE A 7 4.67 41.32 28.98
C ILE A 7 3.79 42.30 29.74
N SER A 8 2.56 42.49 29.26
CA SER A 8 1.50 43.03 30.12
C SER A 8 1.38 42.06 31.29
N VAL A 9 1.83 42.47 32.47
CA VAL A 9 1.55 41.72 33.70
C VAL A 9 0.03 41.66 33.80
N LEU A 10 -0.52 40.47 33.57
CA LEU A 10 -1.93 40.18 33.77
C LEU A 10 -2.32 40.60 35.19
N ARG A 11 -3.51 41.16 35.40
CA ARG A 11 -3.95 41.86 36.61
C ARG A 11 -3.84 40.99 37.87
N PHE A 12 -3.88 39.67 37.71
CA PHE A 12 -3.72 38.69 38.79
C PHE A 12 -2.39 37.90 38.72
N GLY A 13 -1.48 38.22 37.79
CA GLY A 13 -0.13 37.65 37.73
C GLY A 13 -0.03 36.21 37.21
N PHE A 14 -1.11 35.65 36.65
CA PHE A 14 -1.16 34.27 36.17
C PHE A 14 -1.23 34.18 34.63
N ASP A 15 -0.15 33.74 33.97
CA ASP A 15 -0.17 33.34 32.53
C ASP A 15 -1.04 32.09 32.25
N LEU A 16 -1.58 31.47 33.30
CA LEU A 16 -2.31 30.21 33.25
C LEU A 16 -3.78 30.37 32.81
N ASP A 17 -4.38 31.56 32.86
CA ASP A 17 -5.84 31.69 32.71
C ASP A 17 -6.34 31.62 31.27
N LYS A 18 -5.58 32.09 30.27
CA LYS A 18 -6.08 32.24 28.88
C LYS A 18 -6.55 30.94 28.19
N SER A 19 -6.14 29.76 28.67
CA SER A 19 -6.48 28.46 28.05
C SER A 19 -6.89 27.34 29.01
N SER A 20 -6.58 27.43 30.31
CA SER A 20 -6.65 26.27 31.21
C SER A 20 -8.08 25.79 31.49
N PHE A 21 -9.03 26.70 31.76
CA PHE A 21 -10.41 26.32 32.08
C PHE A 21 -11.26 26.04 30.84
N LEU A 22 -10.93 26.65 29.71
CA LEU A 22 -11.48 26.29 28.40
C LEU A 22 -11.04 24.87 27.99
N ASP A 23 -9.79 24.49 28.25
CA ASP A 23 -9.30 23.13 28.01
C ASP A 23 -9.93 22.10 28.95
N ILE A 24 -10.13 22.44 30.23
CA ILE A 24 -10.86 21.58 31.17
C ILE A 24 -12.32 21.44 30.72
N GLY A 25 -12.97 22.54 30.34
CA GLY A 25 -14.32 22.56 29.80
C GLY A 25 -14.48 21.72 28.53
N ASN A 26 -13.60 21.91 27.54
CA ASN A 26 -13.58 21.13 26.30
C ASN A 26 -13.33 19.65 26.54
N ARG A 27 -12.41 19.29 27.45
CA ARG A 27 -12.20 17.88 27.85
C ARG A 27 -13.36 17.30 28.66
N SER A 28 -14.11 18.14 29.37
CA SER A 28 -15.35 17.75 30.07
C SER A 28 -16.46 17.45 29.06
N VAL A 29 -16.54 18.22 27.96
CA VAL A 29 -17.49 17.97 26.85
C VAL A 29 -17.25 16.58 26.24
N ASP A 30 -16.00 16.15 26.02
CA ASP A 30 -15.69 14.80 25.52
C ASP A 30 -16.17 13.67 26.45
N TYR A 31 -16.16 13.92 27.77
CA TYR A 31 -16.69 12.97 28.76
C TYR A 31 -18.22 12.96 28.77
N VAL A 32 -18.84 14.15 28.69
CA VAL A 32 -20.30 14.31 28.60
C VAL A 32 -20.86 13.72 27.32
N VAL A 33 -20.12 13.75 26.19
CA VAL A 33 -20.45 13.01 24.97
C VAL A 33 -20.55 11.50 25.26
N GLY A 34 -19.58 10.94 25.99
CA GLY A 34 -19.61 9.53 26.39
C GLY A 34 -20.78 9.19 27.31
N GLU A 35 -21.05 10.02 28.33
CA GLU A 35 -22.20 9.86 29.22
C GLU A 35 -23.53 9.96 28.46
N SER A 36 -23.74 11.03 27.69
CA SER A 36 -25.00 11.34 27.02
C SER A 36 -25.37 10.37 25.90
N PHE A 37 -24.39 9.85 25.15
CA PHE A 37 -24.65 9.02 23.97
C PHE A 37 -24.39 7.52 24.19
N ILE A 38 -23.66 7.14 25.24
CA ILE A 38 -23.33 5.73 25.50
C ILE A 38 -23.88 5.28 26.87
N PHE A 39 -23.52 5.96 27.96
CA PHE A 39 -23.83 5.46 29.31
C PHE A 39 -25.26 5.72 29.78
N GLN A 40 -25.91 6.80 29.35
CA GLN A 40 -27.32 7.09 29.68
C GLN A 40 -28.32 6.36 28.75
N PRO A 41 -28.07 6.25 27.42
CA PRO A 41 -28.99 5.54 26.52
C PRO A 41 -28.98 4.01 26.70
N PHE A 42 -27.89 3.42 27.18
CA PHE A 42 -27.79 1.96 27.35
C PHE A 42 -28.73 1.40 28.44
N PRO A 43 -28.78 1.94 29.68
CA PRO A 43 -29.81 1.61 30.66
C PRO A 43 -31.22 1.93 30.16
N LEU A 44 -31.41 3.06 29.47
CA LEU A 44 -32.70 3.46 28.90
C LEU A 44 -33.21 2.41 27.89
N PHE A 45 -32.34 1.95 26.98
CA PHE A 45 -32.63 0.89 26.02
C PHE A 45 -33.00 -0.43 26.71
N ILE A 46 -32.27 -0.83 27.75
CA ILE A 46 -32.56 -2.04 28.53
C ILE A 46 -33.91 -1.93 29.25
N LEU A 47 -34.20 -0.77 29.85
CA LEU A 47 -35.46 -0.50 30.54
C LEU A 47 -36.66 -0.50 29.58
N LEU A 48 -36.48 0.00 28.36
CA LEU A 48 -37.50 0.02 27.31
C LEU A 48 -37.74 -1.37 26.69
N ARG A 49 -36.70 -2.21 26.53
CA ARG A 49 -36.82 -3.51 25.82
C ARG A 49 -36.94 -4.75 26.69
N LYS A 50 -36.35 -4.83 27.90
CA LYS A 50 -36.11 -6.13 28.57
C LYS A 50 -36.65 -6.31 29.99
N SER A 51 -37.17 -5.30 30.68
CA SER A 51 -37.53 -5.47 32.10
C SER A 51 -39.00 -5.86 32.31
N ARG A 52 -39.27 -7.17 32.48
CA ARG A 52 -40.54 -7.70 33.06
C ARG A 52 -40.48 -7.92 34.57
N THR A 53 -39.30 -7.79 35.17
CA THR A 53 -39.02 -8.10 36.59
C THR A 53 -39.08 -6.87 37.51
N MET A 54 -39.17 -5.66 36.95
CA MET A 54 -39.27 -4.41 37.70
C MET A 54 -40.70 -3.88 37.65
N SER A 55 -41.21 -3.34 38.76
CA SER A 55 -42.58 -2.81 38.78
C SER A 55 -42.72 -1.75 37.68
N ALA A 56 -43.86 -1.78 36.97
CA ALA A 56 -44.16 -0.82 35.89
C ALA A 56 -44.07 0.64 36.36
N VAL A 57 -44.10 0.78 37.68
CA VAL A 57 -43.91 2.01 38.40
C VAL A 57 -42.46 2.47 38.39
N ILE A 58 -41.59 1.73 39.04
CA ILE A 58 -40.17 2.06 39.17
C ILE A 58 -39.53 2.20 37.78
N ARG A 59 -39.96 1.38 36.82
CA ARG A 59 -39.45 1.42 35.44
C ARG A 59 -39.70 2.74 34.73
N ARG A 60 -40.89 3.32 34.89
CA ARG A 60 -41.23 4.62 34.30
C ARG A 60 -40.47 5.77 34.98
N GLY A 61 -40.16 5.64 36.27
CA GLY A 61 -39.29 6.59 37.00
C GLY A 61 -37.86 6.63 36.47
N TYR A 62 -37.22 5.47 36.28
CA TYR A 62 -35.87 5.41 35.73
C TYR A 62 -35.80 5.90 34.27
N ILE A 63 -36.80 5.58 33.45
CA ILE A 63 -36.89 6.09 32.07
C ILE A 63 -36.96 7.63 32.07
N ALA A 64 -37.84 8.22 32.91
CA ALA A 64 -37.98 9.67 33.01
C ALA A 64 -36.68 10.33 33.50
N MET A 65 -36.02 9.74 34.50
CA MET A 65 -34.75 10.24 35.05
C MET A 65 -33.61 10.24 34.02
N HIS A 66 -33.38 9.13 33.30
CA HIS A 66 -32.31 9.06 32.30
C HIS A 66 -32.60 9.96 31.08
N SER A 67 -33.86 10.09 30.68
CA SER A 67 -34.27 11.02 29.60
C SER A 67 -34.00 12.48 29.99
N ALA A 68 -34.22 12.82 31.26
CA ALA A 68 -33.92 14.13 31.80
C ALA A 68 -32.42 14.43 31.84
N TYR A 69 -31.58 13.49 32.25
CA TYR A 69 -30.12 13.66 32.24
C TYR A 69 -29.57 13.88 30.83
N ILE A 70 -30.00 13.08 29.86
CA ILE A 70 -29.62 13.27 28.45
C ILE A 70 -30.04 14.65 27.95
N THR A 71 -31.25 15.09 28.30
CA THR A 71 -31.75 16.42 27.90
C THR A 71 -30.95 17.55 28.55
N TYR A 72 -30.63 17.42 29.84
CA TYR A 72 -29.81 18.37 30.59
C TYR A 72 -28.41 18.50 29.98
N ASP A 73 -27.76 17.38 29.71
CA ASP A 73 -26.40 17.36 29.15
C ASP A 73 -26.36 17.98 27.75
N VAL A 74 -27.33 17.66 26.89
CA VAL A 74 -27.47 18.27 25.56
C VAL A 74 -27.66 19.78 25.66
N ILE A 75 -28.51 20.26 26.56
CA ILE A 75 -28.77 21.69 26.71
C ILE A 75 -27.54 22.43 27.23
N PHE A 76 -26.90 21.96 28.31
CA PHE A 76 -25.82 22.71 28.97
C PHE A 76 -24.45 22.54 28.32
N PHE A 77 -24.11 21.35 27.83
CA PHE A 77 -22.77 21.06 27.31
C PHE A 77 -22.68 21.06 25.79
N PHE A 78 -23.80 20.97 25.06
CA PHE A 78 -23.80 21.04 23.60
C PHE A 78 -24.44 22.31 23.06
N LEU A 79 -25.63 22.67 23.54
CA LEU A 79 -26.39 23.81 23.02
C LEU A 79 -26.00 25.14 23.67
N ALA A 80 -25.66 25.16 24.96
CA ALA A 80 -25.25 26.38 25.67
C ALA A 80 -23.72 26.48 25.86
N ARG A 81 -22.99 25.40 26.21
CA ARG A 81 -21.54 25.45 26.45
C ARG A 81 -21.12 26.58 27.40
N ILE A 82 -21.57 26.46 28.65
CA ILE A 82 -21.32 27.46 29.71
C ILE A 82 -20.07 27.07 30.50
N TYR A 83 -19.17 28.01 30.72
CA TYR A 83 -17.93 27.86 31.48
C TYR A 83 -17.83 28.96 32.54
N VAL A 84 -17.24 28.66 33.69
CA VAL A 84 -16.99 29.65 34.75
C VAL A 84 -15.64 30.34 34.49
N LEU A 85 -15.59 31.66 34.60
CA LEU A 85 -14.40 32.47 34.36
C LEU A 85 -13.69 32.85 35.66
N MET A 86 -12.97 31.95 36.33
CA MET A 86 -12.16 32.35 37.50
C MET A 86 -10.87 33.11 37.10
N PRO A 87 -10.32 34.02 37.92
CA PRO A 87 -10.82 34.50 39.23
C PRO A 87 -11.95 35.55 39.13
N TRP A 88 -12.44 35.81 37.92
CA TRP A 88 -13.53 36.74 37.68
C TRP A 88 -14.86 36.14 38.18
N SER A 89 -15.74 36.96 38.73
CA SER A 89 -17.08 36.51 39.11
C SER A 89 -17.96 36.48 37.86
N GLY A 90 -17.70 35.57 36.92
CA GLY A 90 -18.37 35.56 35.61
C GLY A 90 -18.50 34.21 34.93
N LEU A 91 -19.35 34.15 33.90
CA LEU A 91 -19.60 32.98 33.06
C LEU A 91 -19.29 33.32 31.59
N TYR A 92 -18.65 32.39 30.89
CA TYR A 92 -18.42 32.43 29.44
C TYR A 92 -19.34 31.41 28.75
N CYS A 93 -19.97 31.82 27.65
CA CYS A 93 -20.98 31.01 26.95
C CYS A 93 -20.75 31.10 25.44
N GLU A 94 -20.57 29.96 24.76
CA GLU A 94 -20.22 29.93 23.32
C GLU A 94 -21.15 29.09 22.42
N GLY A 95 -22.17 28.44 23.00
CA GLY A 95 -23.13 27.61 22.29
C GLY A 95 -24.22 28.37 21.52
N LEU A 96 -25.01 27.63 20.73
CA LEU A 96 -26.12 28.15 19.92
C LEU A 96 -27.14 28.94 20.76
N LEU A 97 -27.46 28.47 21.97
CA LEU A 97 -28.41 29.12 22.88
C LEU A 97 -27.86 30.44 23.47
N CYS A 98 -26.54 30.65 23.49
CA CYS A 98 -25.94 31.89 24.00
C CYS A 98 -26.12 33.07 23.03
N ARG A 99 -26.38 32.79 21.75
CA ARG A 99 -26.54 33.82 20.70
C ARG A 99 -27.94 34.45 20.69
N ILE A 100 -28.91 33.86 21.40
CA ILE A 100 -30.34 34.22 21.35
C ILE A 100 -30.76 35.13 22.53
N GLY A 101 -29.88 35.32 23.53
CA GLY A 101 -30.09 36.20 24.69
C GLY A 101 -29.89 35.47 26.02
N SER A 102 -29.32 36.15 27.03
CA SER A 102 -28.89 35.55 28.31
C SER A 102 -30.05 35.01 29.16
N HIS A 103 -31.27 35.51 28.97
CA HIS A 103 -32.44 35.07 29.73
C HIS A 103 -32.94 33.66 29.34
N CYS A 104 -32.75 33.20 28.10
CA CYS A 104 -33.20 31.88 27.67
C CYS A 104 -32.41 30.72 28.29
N ILE A 105 -31.12 30.96 28.60
CA ILE A 105 -30.18 29.91 29.03
C ILE A 105 -30.60 29.33 30.40
N PHE A 106 -31.08 30.19 31.30
CA PHE A 106 -31.50 29.78 32.66
C PHE A 106 -32.95 29.29 32.73
N HIS A 107 -33.78 29.61 31.75
CA HIS A 107 -35.14 29.08 31.64
C HIS A 107 -35.18 27.68 31.00
N CYS A 108 -34.25 27.36 30.10
CA CYS A 108 -34.20 26.05 29.42
C CYS A 108 -33.71 24.87 30.29
N SER A 109 -33.15 25.12 31.49
CA SER A 109 -32.72 24.09 32.46
C SER A 109 -33.85 23.24 33.05
N HIS A 110 -35.09 23.71 32.89
CA HIS A 110 -36.22 23.35 33.75
C HIS A 110 -36.87 21.97 33.50
N PRO A 111 -36.85 21.33 32.31
CA PRO A 111 -37.57 20.07 32.12
C PRO A 111 -36.92 18.87 32.83
N ALA A 112 -35.60 18.89 33.05
CA ALA A 112 -34.85 17.73 33.53
C ALA A 112 -35.19 17.39 35.00
N SER A 113 -35.30 18.40 35.87
CA SER A 113 -35.60 18.20 37.29
C SER A 113 -37.05 17.77 37.56
N ILE A 114 -37.97 18.17 36.68
CA ILE A 114 -39.42 17.88 36.78
C ILE A 114 -39.71 16.40 36.47
N CYS A 115 -38.88 15.75 35.67
CA CYS A 115 -39.01 14.33 35.37
C CYS A 115 -38.55 13.42 36.54
N ILE A 116 -37.66 13.90 37.42
CA ILE A 116 -37.18 13.15 38.61
C ILE A 116 -38.33 12.93 39.62
N SER A 117 -39.38 13.75 39.58
CA SER A 117 -40.56 13.67 40.45
C SER A 117 -41.55 12.55 40.11
N HIS A 118 -41.46 11.90 38.94
CA HIS A 118 -42.67 11.31 38.35
C HIS A 118 -42.98 9.85 38.73
N TYR A 119 -42.22 9.16 39.58
CA TYR A 119 -42.56 7.75 39.77
C TYR A 119 -42.25 7.05 41.11
N SER A 120 -42.70 7.64 42.21
CA SER A 120 -43.28 6.92 43.36
C SER A 120 -42.27 6.04 44.15
N TYR A 121 -41.99 6.28 45.43
CA TYR A 121 -42.96 6.11 46.53
C TYR A 121 -44.13 5.16 46.22
N ALA A 122 -43.88 4.10 45.45
CA ALA A 122 -44.85 3.02 45.29
C ALA A 122 -44.67 2.04 46.42
N SER A 123 -44.98 2.50 47.63
CA SER A 123 -45.47 1.64 48.70
C SER A 123 -45.96 2.47 49.89
N ASN A 124 -46.94 3.37 49.70
CA ASN A 124 -47.82 3.92 50.76
C ASN A 124 -47.41 5.23 51.45
N ALA A 125 -47.71 6.40 50.89
CA ALA A 125 -47.95 7.63 51.68
C ALA A 125 -48.69 8.71 50.86
N ASP A 126 -49.47 9.51 51.58
CA ASP A 126 -50.51 10.45 51.15
C ASP A 126 -50.10 11.56 50.16
N ALA A 127 -51.06 11.95 49.32
CA ALA A 127 -50.98 13.01 48.30
C ALA A 127 -50.58 14.40 48.84
N PHE A 128 -50.66 14.64 50.15
CA PHE A 128 -50.34 15.91 50.77
C PHE A 128 -48.82 16.16 50.90
N GLY A 129 -48.01 15.10 51.07
CA GLY A 129 -46.54 15.21 51.09
C GLY A 129 -45.94 15.46 49.70
N PHE A 130 -46.62 15.01 48.65
CA PHE A 130 -46.23 15.20 47.25
C PHE A 130 -46.32 16.67 46.83
N LEU A 131 -47.39 17.38 47.23
CA LEU A 131 -47.52 18.81 46.94
C LEU A 131 -46.46 19.62 47.71
N ALA A 132 -46.21 19.29 48.98
CA ALA A 132 -45.25 19.99 49.83
C ALA A 132 -43.79 19.87 49.36
N GLN A 133 -43.32 18.68 48.96
CA GLN A 133 -41.94 18.49 48.47
C GLN A 133 -41.74 18.93 47.01
N THR A 134 -42.79 18.85 46.18
CA THR A 134 -42.76 19.43 44.83
C THR A 134 -42.72 20.95 44.91
N LEU A 135 -43.48 21.56 45.83
CA LEU A 135 -43.38 22.98 46.16
C LEU A 135 -42.00 23.32 46.72
N GLU A 136 -41.46 22.60 47.70
CA GLU A 136 -40.13 22.86 48.29
C GLU A 136 -39.01 22.89 47.23
N LYS A 137 -39.02 21.94 46.27
CA LYS A 137 -38.02 21.87 45.20
C LYS A 137 -38.26 22.87 44.09
N LEU A 138 -39.52 23.17 43.74
CA LEU A 138 -39.87 24.26 42.83
C LEU A 138 -39.49 25.62 43.45
N THR A 139 -39.60 25.77 44.77
CA THR A 139 -39.18 26.94 45.54
C THR A 139 -37.66 27.07 45.56
N LEU A 140 -36.90 26.00 45.83
CA LEU A 140 -35.42 26.01 45.72
C LEU A 140 -34.93 26.34 44.29
N MET A 141 -35.63 25.85 43.26
CA MET A 141 -35.28 26.10 41.86
C MET A 141 -35.66 27.52 41.42
N THR A 142 -36.80 28.03 41.89
CA THR A 142 -37.22 29.43 41.70
C THR A 142 -36.29 30.38 42.47
N LEU A 143 -35.80 29.99 43.64
CA LEU A 143 -34.80 30.75 44.41
C LEU A 143 -33.45 30.85 43.67
N ASN A 144 -32.99 29.79 43.00
CA ASN A 144 -31.78 29.86 42.17
C ASN A 144 -31.97 30.78 40.95
N VAL A 145 -33.16 30.82 40.34
CA VAL A 145 -33.43 31.73 39.20
C VAL A 145 -33.59 33.18 39.66
N VAL A 146 -34.38 33.41 40.72
CA VAL A 146 -34.57 34.73 41.32
C VAL A 146 -33.26 35.25 41.85
N GLY A 147 -32.43 34.40 42.46
CA GLY A 147 -31.09 34.73 42.91
C GLY A 147 -30.22 35.28 41.77
N PHE A 148 -30.06 34.52 40.68
CA PHE A 148 -29.28 34.95 39.51
C PHE A 148 -29.80 36.26 38.90
N VAL A 149 -31.12 36.46 38.90
CA VAL A 149 -31.75 37.68 38.36
C VAL A 149 -31.62 38.88 39.32
N THR A 150 -31.59 38.65 40.63
CA THR A 150 -31.57 39.74 41.64
C THR A 150 -30.16 40.14 42.08
N PHE A 151 -29.24 39.17 42.21
CA PHE A 151 -27.87 39.39 42.68
C PHE A 151 -26.84 39.37 41.54
N GLY A 152 -27.19 38.86 40.36
CA GLY A 152 -26.36 38.89 39.17
C GLY A 152 -26.41 40.23 38.43
N GLN A 153 -25.88 41.29 39.04
CA GLN A 153 -25.80 42.60 38.41
C GLN A 153 -24.48 42.78 37.64
N GLU A 154 -24.59 43.23 36.40
CA GLU A 154 -23.43 43.60 35.58
C GLU A 154 -22.76 44.86 36.18
N PRO A 155 -21.42 44.91 36.26
CA PRO A 155 -20.72 46.06 36.81
C PRO A 155 -20.89 47.31 35.93
N ASP A 156 -21.03 48.49 36.54
CA ASP A 156 -21.25 49.77 35.82
C ASP A 156 -20.16 50.12 34.78
N ASN A 157 -18.97 49.52 34.92
CA ASN A 157 -17.80 49.67 34.05
C ASN A 157 -17.52 48.42 33.18
N ILE A 158 -18.54 47.64 32.85
CA ILE A 158 -18.42 46.39 32.09
C ILE A 158 -17.66 46.55 30.75
N ASP A 159 -17.89 47.65 30.02
CA ASP A 159 -17.23 47.90 28.73
C ASP A 159 -15.71 48.09 28.86
N LEU A 160 -15.25 48.67 29.97
CA LEU A 160 -13.82 48.81 30.28
C LEU A 160 -13.23 47.48 30.75
N ILE A 161 -14.00 46.70 31.50
CA ILE A 161 -13.58 45.39 32.00
C ILE A 161 -13.44 44.37 30.86
N ILE A 162 -14.36 44.36 29.89
CA ILE A 162 -14.30 43.45 28.75
C ILE A 162 -13.07 43.72 27.86
N GLN A 163 -12.55 44.95 27.87
CA GLN A 163 -11.35 45.34 27.13
C GLN A 163 -10.04 44.90 27.81
N GLU A 164 -10.08 44.36 29.03
CA GLU A 164 -8.92 43.78 29.69
C GLU A 164 -8.40 42.58 28.87
N PRO A 165 -7.08 42.43 28.62
CA PRO A 165 -6.53 41.40 27.73
C PRO A 165 -6.88 39.95 28.11
N GLU A 166 -7.31 39.73 29.35
CA GLU A 166 -7.73 38.45 29.92
C GLU A 166 -9.16 38.10 29.51
N ILE A 167 -10.07 39.07 29.55
CA ILE A 167 -11.50 38.89 29.25
C ILE A 167 -11.78 39.11 27.75
N GLU A 168 -11.03 40.00 27.10
CA GLU A 168 -11.16 40.30 25.68
C GLU A 168 -11.00 39.05 24.81
N PHE A 169 -10.13 38.11 25.22
CA PHE A 169 -9.96 36.81 24.56
C PHE A 169 -11.25 35.99 24.51
N TYR A 170 -12.00 35.96 25.61
CA TYR A 170 -13.27 35.25 25.72
C TYR A 170 -14.40 36.01 25.02
N ALA A 171 -14.47 37.32 25.22
CA ALA A 171 -15.49 38.17 24.60
C ALA A 171 -15.42 38.15 23.06
N LYS A 172 -14.26 37.90 22.45
CA LYS A 172 -14.09 37.70 21.00
C LYS A 172 -14.70 36.39 20.47
N ARG A 173 -14.88 35.37 21.32
CA ARG A 173 -15.30 34.01 20.93
C ARG A 173 -16.72 33.64 21.35
N GLY A 174 -17.26 34.31 22.35
CA GLY A 174 -18.59 34.03 22.91
C GLY A 174 -19.05 35.14 23.85
N LYS A 175 -20.21 34.94 24.49
CA LYS A 175 -20.78 35.92 25.42
C LYS A 175 -20.16 35.74 26.80
N VAL A 176 -19.64 36.81 27.37
CA VAL A 176 -19.14 36.86 28.75
C VAL A 176 -20.17 37.58 29.62
N LEU A 177 -20.58 36.96 30.72
CA LEU A 177 -21.48 37.51 31.73
C LEU A 177 -20.67 37.74 33.00
N LEU A 178 -20.55 38.98 33.45
CA LEU A 178 -19.81 39.33 34.66
C LEU A 178 -20.78 39.78 35.74
N PHE A 179 -20.56 39.30 36.96
CA PHE A 179 -21.38 39.54 38.15
C PHE A 179 -20.52 40.29 39.18
N GLY A 180 -20.42 41.61 39.01
CA GLY A 180 -19.62 42.50 39.85
C GLY A 180 -18.19 42.79 39.35
N SER A 181 -17.50 43.71 40.05
CA SER A 181 -16.15 44.17 39.71
C SER A 181 -15.05 43.14 40.04
N PRO A 182 -13.89 43.19 39.37
CA PRO A 182 -12.84 42.18 39.51
C PRO A 182 -12.22 42.19 40.91
N GLY A 183 -11.99 41.01 41.50
CA GLY A 183 -11.46 40.88 42.87
C GLY A 183 -12.50 40.95 43.99
N TYR A 184 -13.79 41.05 43.64
CA TYR A 184 -14.90 41.12 44.59
C TYR A 184 -15.87 39.94 44.43
N PRO A 185 -15.45 38.71 44.80
CA PRO A 185 -16.24 37.50 44.60
C PRO A 185 -17.57 37.50 45.37
N GLN A 186 -17.77 38.42 46.33
CA GLN A 186 -18.97 38.47 47.17
C GLN A 186 -20.28 38.58 46.39
N TYR A 187 -20.28 39.15 45.18
CA TYR A 187 -21.48 39.27 44.35
C TYR A 187 -21.97 37.93 43.80
N MET A 188 -21.08 36.94 43.66
CA MET A 188 -21.43 35.58 43.21
C MET A 188 -21.52 34.58 44.39
N LYS A 189 -21.06 34.96 45.59
CA LYS A 189 -21.05 34.08 46.78
C LYS A 189 -22.45 33.62 47.22
N ALA A 190 -23.43 34.52 47.22
CA ALA A 190 -24.80 34.18 47.65
C ALA A 190 -25.43 33.13 46.71
N GLU A 191 -25.32 33.35 45.40
CA GLU A 191 -25.85 32.43 44.37
C GLU A 191 -25.23 31.03 44.44
N LEU A 192 -23.92 30.98 44.61
CA LEU A 192 -23.26 29.70 44.66
C LEU A 192 -23.51 28.95 45.96
N VAL A 193 -23.78 29.66 47.06
CA VAL A 193 -24.26 29.05 48.31
C VAL A 193 -25.65 28.43 48.09
N PHE A 194 -26.56 29.09 47.38
CA PHE A 194 -27.87 28.51 47.04
C PHE A 194 -27.75 27.29 46.12
N PHE A 195 -26.87 27.36 45.11
CA PHE A 195 -26.58 26.23 44.23
C PHE A 195 -25.96 25.05 45.00
N TYR A 196 -25.07 25.35 45.95
CA TYR A 196 -24.44 24.36 46.81
C TYR A 196 -25.42 23.69 47.78
N ILE A 197 -26.31 24.46 48.42
CA ILE A 197 -27.39 23.93 49.26
C ILE A 197 -28.30 23.01 48.43
N THR A 198 -28.64 23.43 47.20
CA THR A 198 -29.44 22.62 46.26
C THR A 198 -28.75 21.28 45.96
N LEU A 199 -27.43 21.29 45.77
CA LEU A 199 -26.65 20.08 45.49
C LEU A 199 -26.52 19.17 46.73
N LEU A 200 -26.31 19.75 47.91
CA LEU A 200 -26.27 19.02 49.19
C LEU A 200 -27.59 18.33 49.52
N ILE A 201 -28.72 18.91 49.12
CA ILE A 201 -30.05 18.31 49.32
C ILE A 201 -30.31 17.20 48.29
N ASN A 202 -29.94 17.38 47.02
CA ASN A 202 -30.30 16.45 45.94
C ASN A 202 -29.30 15.29 45.74
N PHE A 203 -28.01 15.51 45.96
CA PHE A 203 -26.97 14.51 45.70
C PHE A 203 -27.08 13.25 46.60
N PRO A 204 -27.35 13.36 47.91
CA PRO A 204 -27.55 12.17 48.76
C PRO A 204 -28.75 11.33 48.33
N VAL A 205 -29.81 11.98 47.83
CA VAL A 205 -31.02 11.30 47.32
C VAL A 205 -30.66 10.52 46.05
N LEU A 206 -29.91 11.11 45.12
CA LEU A 206 -29.42 10.43 43.91
C LEU A 206 -28.55 9.21 44.25
N CYS A 207 -27.61 9.37 45.18
CA CYS A 207 -26.77 8.27 45.65
C CYS A 207 -27.63 7.14 46.23
N ALA A 208 -28.62 7.47 47.07
CA ALA A 208 -29.51 6.48 47.68
C ALA A 208 -30.27 5.66 46.62
N PHE A 209 -30.75 6.27 45.55
CA PHE A 209 -31.44 5.55 44.46
C PHE A 209 -30.50 4.62 43.68
N ILE A 210 -29.28 5.07 43.36
CA ILE A 210 -28.28 4.26 42.66
C ILE A 210 -27.86 3.06 43.53
N PHE A 211 -27.57 3.30 44.81
CA PHE A 211 -27.23 2.23 45.75
C PHE A 211 -28.40 1.25 45.95
N HIS A 212 -29.64 1.74 46.06
CA HIS A 212 -30.82 0.88 46.16
C HIS A 212 -30.98 -0.01 44.92
N SER A 213 -30.76 0.53 43.72
CA SER A 213 -30.77 -0.23 42.47
C SER A 213 -29.64 -1.25 42.38
N MET A 214 -28.42 -0.88 42.78
CA MET A 214 -27.28 -1.81 42.84
C MET A 214 -27.53 -2.96 43.82
N ILE A 215 -28.14 -2.69 44.98
CA ILE A 215 -28.51 -3.71 45.98
C ILE A 215 -29.59 -4.65 45.42
N ASN A 216 -30.63 -4.12 44.77
CA ASN A 216 -31.70 -4.94 44.19
C ASN A 216 -31.20 -5.78 43.01
N LEU A 217 -30.33 -5.23 42.16
CA LEU A 217 -29.68 -5.96 41.07
C LEU A 217 -28.77 -7.08 41.60
N ARG A 218 -28.00 -6.83 42.65
CA ARG A 218 -27.17 -7.87 43.30
C ARG A 218 -28.02 -8.99 43.89
N LYS A 219 -29.14 -8.67 44.53
CA LYS A 219 -30.12 -9.67 45.01
C LYS A 219 -30.74 -10.49 43.88
N THR A 220 -30.97 -9.88 42.72
CA THR A 220 -31.55 -10.56 41.54
C THR A 220 -30.51 -11.42 40.83
N SER A 221 -29.24 -10.99 40.79
CA SER A 221 -28.09 -11.75 40.25
C SER A 221 -27.85 -13.05 41.01
N ILE A 222 -27.88 -13.00 42.35
CA ILE A 222 -27.69 -14.17 43.22
C ILE A 222 -28.79 -15.22 43.00
N ASN A 223 -30.00 -14.79 42.64
CA ASN A 223 -31.16 -15.66 42.41
C ASN A 223 -31.38 -16.02 40.92
N ALA A 224 -30.53 -15.54 40.00
CA ALA A 224 -30.70 -15.76 38.56
C ALA A 224 -30.11 -17.11 38.11
N LYS A 225 -30.96 -17.97 37.51
CA LYS A 225 -30.58 -19.32 37.04
C LYS A 225 -29.87 -19.36 35.67
N SER A 226 -29.75 -18.23 34.96
CA SER A 226 -29.17 -18.14 33.61
C SER A 226 -27.89 -17.30 33.59
N THR A 227 -26.83 -17.83 32.96
CA THR A 227 -25.52 -17.17 32.78
C THR A 227 -25.61 -15.86 32.01
N GLN A 228 -26.57 -15.71 31.08
CA GLN A 228 -26.79 -14.47 30.34
C GLN A 228 -27.35 -13.37 31.26
N THR A 229 -28.24 -13.72 32.18
CA THR A 229 -28.80 -12.78 33.17
C THR A 229 -27.75 -12.31 34.16
N GLN A 230 -26.85 -13.20 34.59
CA GLN A 230 -25.72 -12.84 35.47
C GLN A 230 -24.74 -11.88 34.78
N ARG A 231 -24.37 -12.15 33.52
CA ARG A 231 -23.48 -11.29 32.74
C ARG A 231 -24.08 -9.91 32.47
N LEU A 232 -25.37 -9.85 32.14
CA LEU A 232 -26.09 -8.58 31.97
C LEU A 232 -26.17 -7.79 33.29
N THR A 233 -26.36 -8.48 34.43
CA THR A 233 -26.42 -7.83 35.74
C THR A 233 -25.06 -7.28 36.19
N GLN A 234 -23.97 -7.96 35.83
CA GLN A 234 -22.61 -7.51 36.13
C GLN A 234 -22.23 -6.27 35.31
N ILE A 235 -22.55 -6.26 34.01
CA ILE A 235 -22.37 -5.07 33.15
C ILE A 235 -23.21 -3.90 33.66
N MET A 236 -24.47 -4.13 34.05
CA MET A 236 -25.31 -3.06 34.64
C MET A 236 -24.74 -2.51 35.95
N PHE A 237 -24.15 -3.36 36.79
CA PHE A 237 -23.52 -2.93 38.04
C PHE A 237 -22.31 -2.03 37.80
N GLU A 238 -21.47 -2.37 36.82
CA GLU A 238 -20.32 -1.55 36.40
C GLU A 238 -20.78 -0.20 35.83
N VAL A 239 -21.81 -0.18 34.99
CA VAL A 239 -22.39 1.05 34.44
C VAL A 239 -22.95 1.96 35.54
N PHE A 240 -23.68 1.45 36.53
CA PHE A 240 -24.18 2.28 37.64
C PHE A 240 -23.07 2.84 38.54
N PHE A 241 -21.99 2.09 38.74
CA PHE A 241 -20.83 2.56 39.48
C PHE A 241 -20.09 3.67 38.74
N LEU A 242 -19.95 3.55 37.42
CA LEU A 242 -19.40 4.59 36.54
C LEU A 242 -20.25 5.86 36.55
N GLN A 243 -21.58 5.73 36.49
CA GLN A 243 -22.50 6.88 36.56
C GLN A 243 -22.38 7.64 37.88
N LEU A 244 -22.32 6.95 39.02
CA LEU A 244 -22.14 7.58 40.34
C LEU A 244 -20.79 8.30 40.44
N SER A 245 -19.74 7.66 39.91
CA SER A 245 -18.40 8.25 39.85
C SER A 245 -18.41 9.49 38.94
N GLY A 246 -19.01 9.40 37.75
CA GLY A 246 -19.13 10.51 36.79
C GLY A 246 -19.80 11.73 37.40
N VAL A 247 -20.96 11.57 38.05
CA VAL A 247 -21.67 12.71 38.69
C VAL A 247 -20.84 13.34 39.81
N THR A 248 -20.18 12.52 40.62
CA THR A 248 -19.33 13.00 41.72
C THR A 248 -18.14 13.81 41.22
N PHE A 249 -17.44 13.31 40.19
CA PHE A 249 -16.21 13.94 39.68
C PHE A 249 -16.46 15.08 38.69
N CYS A 250 -17.55 15.05 37.92
CA CYS A 250 -17.84 16.07 36.89
C CYS A 250 -18.73 17.20 37.41
N HIS A 251 -19.52 16.98 38.47
CA HIS A 251 -20.44 18.00 38.99
C HIS A 251 -20.15 18.38 40.45
N VAL A 252 -19.96 17.39 41.35
CA VAL A 252 -19.79 17.68 42.79
C VAL A 252 -18.42 18.27 43.11
N ILE A 253 -17.34 17.61 42.68
CA ILE A 253 -15.96 18.03 42.98
C ILE A 253 -15.61 19.40 42.36
N PRO A 254 -15.93 19.69 41.08
CA PRO A 254 -15.67 21.00 40.50
C PRO A 254 -16.41 22.12 41.22
N LEU A 255 -17.65 21.87 41.65
CA LEU A 255 -18.44 22.84 42.40
C LEU A 255 -17.88 23.06 43.83
N MET A 256 -17.48 22.00 44.52
CA MET A 256 -16.80 22.08 45.82
C MET A 256 -15.48 22.86 45.71
N THR A 257 -14.73 22.63 44.64
CA THR A 257 -13.48 23.33 44.35
C THR A 257 -13.73 24.81 44.09
N LEU A 258 -14.76 25.14 43.32
CA LEU A 258 -15.23 26.52 43.08
C LEU A 258 -15.63 27.23 44.38
N MET A 259 -16.32 26.55 45.31
CA MET A 259 -16.65 27.07 46.64
C MET A 259 -15.45 27.34 47.52
N THR A 260 -14.52 26.41 47.54
CA THR A 260 -13.29 26.57 48.32
C THR A 260 -12.46 27.74 47.78
N ALA A 261 -12.39 27.87 46.45
CA ALA A 261 -11.68 28.94 45.75
C ALA A 261 -12.29 30.34 45.98
N LEU A 262 -13.60 30.44 46.22
CA LEU A 262 -14.26 31.74 46.46
C LEU A 262 -14.24 32.18 47.93
N TRP A 263 -14.12 31.23 48.86
CA TRP A 263 -14.04 31.51 50.30
C TRP A 263 -12.61 31.75 50.78
N VAL A 264 -11.62 31.20 50.08
CA VAL A 264 -10.19 31.41 50.34
C VAL A 264 -9.68 32.44 49.35
N ASP A 265 -9.10 33.56 49.81
CA ASP A 265 -8.49 34.55 48.91
C ASP A 265 -7.26 33.94 48.22
N ILE A 266 -7.47 33.48 46.99
CA ILE A 266 -6.49 32.72 46.20
C ILE A 266 -5.28 33.61 45.84
N GLY A 267 -5.43 34.95 45.90
CA GLY A 267 -4.35 35.90 45.65
C GLY A 267 -3.21 35.83 46.69
N CYS A 268 -3.42 35.15 47.82
CA CYS A 268 -2.39 34.93 48.83
C CYS A 268 -1.45 33.76 48.52
N PHE A 269 -1.76 32.93 47.52
CA PHE A 269 -0.93 31.79 47.13
C PHE A 269 -0.03 32.16 45.94
N GLY A 270 1.28 31.95 46.08
CA GLY A 270 2.21 32.14 44.97
C GLY A 270 1.95 31.19 43.79
N ASN A 271 2.58 31.44 42.65
CA ASN A 271 2.38 30.71 41.38
C ASN A 271 2.60 29.18 41.47
N VAL A 272 3.42 28.70 42.41
CA VAL A 272 3.82 27.28 42.53
C VAL A 272 2.73 26.39 43.15
N PRO A 273 2.10 26.74 44.29
CA PRO A 273 0.92 26.03 44.82
C PRO A 273 -0.23 25.89 43.79
N LEU A 274 -0.56 26.94 43.03
CA LEU A 274 -1.62 26.87 42.02
C LEU A 274 -1.26 25.96 40.85
N ALA A 275 -0.01 26.01 40.36
CA ALA A 275 0.46 25.11 39.32
C ALA A 275 0.43 23.63 39.79
N THR A 276 0.66 23.39 41.07
CA THR A 276 0.59 22.06 41.69
C THR A 276 -0.85 21.56 41.76
N CYS A 277 -1.81 22.41 42.17
CA CYS A 277 -3.23 22.09 42.12
C CYS A 277 -3.72 21.81 40.68
N LYS A 278 -3.23 22.57 39.69
CA LYS A 278 -3.51 22.32 38.26
C LYS A 278 -2.99 20.96 37.80
N LEU A 279 -1.75 20.61 38.17
CA LEU A 279 -1.15 19.31 37.83
C LEU A 279 -1.96 18.17 38.47
N VAL A 280 -2.38 18.31 39.73
CA VAL A 280 -3.21 17.31 40.42
C VAL A 280 -4.58 17.16 39.75
N LEU A 281 -5.25 18.26 39.38
CA LEU A 281 -6.55 18.19 38.69
C LEU A 281 -6.43 17.54 37.30
N LEU A 282 -5.39 17.87 36.54
CA LEU A 282 -5.11 17.29 35.22
C LEU A 282 -4.69 15.82 35.30
N LEU A 283 -3.91 15.45 36.33
CA LEU A 283 -3.51 14.06 36.58
C LEU A 283 -4.69 13.21 37.03
N LEU A 284 -5.60 13.75 37.84
CA LEU A 284 -6.86 13.07 38.18
C LEU A 284 -7.72 12.85 36.93
N LEU A 285 -7.94 13.89 36.12
CA LEU A 285 -8.67 13.77 34.84
C LEU A 285 -8.00 12.77 33.86
N SER A 286 -6.66 12.73 33.83
CA SER A 286 -5.88 11.79 32.99
C SER A 286 -5.87 10.35 33.52
N TYR A 287 -5.86 10.16 34.84
CA TYR A 287 -5.97 8.85 35.49
C TYR A 287 -7.33 8.21 35.17
N PHE A 288 -8.39 8.99 35.12
CA PHE A 288 -9.72 8.49 34.77
C PHE A 288 -9.94 8.28 33.26
N TRP A 289 -9.28 9.03 32.39
CA TRP A 289 -9.18 8.69 30.95
C TRP A 289 -8.50 7.32 30.75
N SER A 290 -7.57 6.97 31.63
CA SER A 290 -6.95 5.65 31.66
C SER A 290 -7.92 4.56 32.16
N LEU A 291 -8.83 4.90 33.09
CA LEU A 291 -9.93 4.02 33.52
C LEU A 291 -10.95 3.77 32.38
N ARG A 292 -11.27 4.79 31.56
CA ARG A 292 -12.03 4.66 30.29
C ARG A 292 -11.35 3.69 29.34
N ARG A 293 -10.03 3.80 29.16
CA ARG A 293 -9.23 2.90 28.32
C ARG A 293 -9.25 1.45 28.82
N MET A 294 -9.32 1.27 30.14
CA MET A 294 -9.43 -0.03 30.79
C MET A 294 -10.81 -0.69 30.52
N ILE A 295 -11.87 0.10 30.36
CA ILE A 295 -13.24 -0.38 30.12
C ILE A 295 -13.56 -0.49 28.61
N THR A 296 -13.04 0.38 27.75
CA THR A 296 -13.12 0.17 26.29
C THR A 296 -12.31 -1.06 25.84
N ASN A 297 -11.33 -1.49 26.63
CA ASN A 297 -10.61 -2.76 26.44
C ASN A 297 -11.29 -3.96 27.12
N SER A 298 -12.32 -3.77 27.96
CA SER A 298 -13.22 -4.86 28.36
C SER A 298 -14.24 -5.08 27.25
N LYS A 299 -13.93 -6.01 26.34
CA LYS A 299 -14.74 -6.48 25.20
C LYS A 299 -16.27 -6.42 25.44
N VAL A 300 -16.90 -5.31 25.09
CA VAL A 300 -18.35 -5.23 24.86
C VAL A 300 -18.55 -4.35 23.64
N GLU A 301 -18.66 -4.99 22.47
CA GLU A 301 -19.05 -4.31 21.25
C GLU A 301 -20.57 -4.02 21.27
N PRO A 302 -21.05 -2.89 20.71
CA PRO A 302 -22.47 -2.55 20.66
C PRO A 302 -23.36 -3.58 19.93
N GLY A 303 -22.77 -4.49 19.15
CA GLY A 303 -23.47 -5.54 18.39
C GLY A 303 -24.03 -6.70 19.23
N ASP A 304 -23.46 -6.98 20.41
CA ASP A 304 -23.84 -8.13 21.26
C ASP A 304 -25.21 -7.97 21.97
N ILE A 305 -25.86 -6.82 21.81
CA ILE A 305 -27.09 -6.47 22.53
C ILE A 305 -28.35 -6.88 21.73
N LEU A 306 -28.19 -7.29 20.46
CA LEU A 306 -29.28 -7.55 19.51
C LEU A 306 -29.26 -8.96 18.91
N THR A 307 -29.31 -10.02 19.71
CA THR A 307 -30.03 -11.28 19.38
C THR A 307 -29.99 -12.27 20.57
N PRO A 308 -31.13 -12.86 20.98
CA PRO A 308 -31.13 -14.11 21.71
C PRO A 308 -31.90 -15.18 20.93
N ILE A 309 -31.29 -16.31 20.59
CA ILE A 309 -31.94 -17.64 20.61
C ILE A 309 -30.84 -18.72 20.61
N LYS A 310 -30.93 -19.58 21.63
CA LYS A 310 -30.33 -20.91 21.82
C LYS A 310 -28.87 -21.02 22.29
N GLN A 311 -28.71 -21.09 23.61
CA GLN A 311 -27.96 -22.19 24.23
C GLN A 311 -28.73 -22.71 25.45
N THR A 312 -29.00 -24.02 25.49
CA THR A 312 -29.08 -24.79 26.74
C THR A 312 -28.34 -26.11 26.55
N ARG A 313 -27.46 -26.37 27.52
CA ARG A 313 -26.48 -27.46 27.66
C ARG A 313 -27.08 -28.87 27.57
N HIS A 314 -26.27 -29.86 27.22
CA HIS A 314 -25.90 -30.89 28.19
C HIS A 314 -24.54 -31.51 27.87
N SER A 315 -23.90 -31.92 28.95
CA SER A 315 -22.61 -32.58 29.11
C SER A 315 -22.55 -33.98 28.48
N ASP A 316 -22.67 -34.01 27.17
CA ASP A 316 -22.01 -34.96 26.27
C ASP A 316 -21.30 -34.07 25.23
N PHE A 317 -20.07 -33.62 25.50
CA PHE A 317 -19.38 -32.70 24.59
C PHE A 317 -18.72 -33.44 23.43
N SER A 318 -19.49 -34.27 22.72
CA SER A 318 -19.42 -34.29 21.27
C SER A 318 -19.93 -32.94 20.78
N MET A 319 -18.99 -32.00 20.58
CA MET A 319 -19.00 -31.00 19.50
C MET A 319 -20.39 -30.60 18.96
N ILE A 320 -21.10 -29.69 19.64
CA ILE A 320 -22.08 -28.82 18.98
C ILE A 320 -21.71 -27.38 19.32
N VAL A 321 -20.69 -26.94 18.58
CA VAL A 321 -20.41 -25.55 18.22
C VAL A 321 -21.74 -24.97 17.67
N LEU A 322 -22.22 -23.83 18.18
CA LEU A 322 -22.97 -22.94 17.28
C LEU A 322 -21.89 -22.44 16.33
N SER A 323 -21.70 -23.21 15.26
CA SER A 323 -20.69 -22.92 14.26
C SER A 323 -21.06 -21.60 13.65
N GLU A 324 -20.39 -20.51 14.06
CA GLU A 324 -20.10 -19.47 13.08
C GLU A 324 -19.48 -20.21 11.92
N THR A 325 -20.22 -20.26 10.83
CA THR A 325 -19.73 -20.94 9.64
C THR A 325 -18.41 -20.27 9.26
N PRO A 326 -17.42 -21.00 8.70
CA PRO A 326 -16.20 -20.37 8.22
C PRO A 326 -16.50 -19.13 7.32
N SER A 327 -17.59 -19.16 6.57
CA SER A 327 -18.08 -18.04 5.76
C SER A 327 -18.50 -16.80 6.57
N GLU A 328 -19.12 -16.95 7.74
CA GLU A 328 -19.50 -15.83 8.61
C GLU A 328 -18.27 -15.19 9.26
N LEU A 329 -17.32 -16.00 9.75
CA LEU A 329 -16.04 -15.53 10.26
C LEU A 329 -15.27 -14.72 9.21
N LEU A 330 -15.24 -15.24 7.98
CA LEU A 330 -14.62 -14.56 6.84
C LEU A 330 -15.29 -13.21 6.55
N THR A 331 -16.62 -13.16 6.57
CA THR A 331 -17.37 -11.93 6.29
C THR A 331 -17.07 -10.84 7.32
N VAL A 332 -17.04 -11.19 8.61
CA VAL A 332 -16.71 -10.25 9.69
C VAL A 332 -15.28 -9.75 9.55
N ALA A 333 -14.33 -10.64 9.27
CA ALA A 333 -12.93 -10.27 9.06
C ALA A 333 -12.75 -9.35 7.84
N ILE A 334 -13.48 -9.57 6.75
CA ILE A 334 -13.46 -8.71 5.55
C ILE A 334 -13.97 -7.30 5.88
N GLN A 335 -15.07 -7.17 6.61
CA GLN A 335 -15.63 -5.85 6.97
C GLN A 335 -14.66 -5.04 7.83
N GLU A 336 -14.00 -5.69 8.79
CA GLU A 336 -12.95 -5.05 9.61
C GLU A 336 -11.71 -4.71 8.76
N ALA A 337 -11.32 -5.58 7.83
CA ALA A 337 -10.20 -5.35 6.94
C ALA A 337 -10.40 -4.12 6.04
N ILE A 338 -11.60 -3.93 5.47
CA ILE A 338 -11.93 -2.75 4.66
C ILE A 338 -11.68 -1.46 5.44
N VAL A 339 -12.19 -1.38 6.68
CA VAL A 339 -12.00 -0.20 7.54
C VAL A 339 -10.52 0.02 7.88
N ASN A 340 -9.78 -1.05 8.19
CA ASN A 340 -8.35 -0.96 8.51
C ASN A 340 -7.53 -0.48 7.31
N VAL A 341 -7.79 -1.01 6.11
CA VAL A 341 -7.10 -0.62 4.87
C VAL A 341 -7.38 0.84 4.52
N ASP A 342 -8.62 1.32 4.68
CA ASP A 342 -8.97 2.73 4.50
C ASP A 342 -8.21 3.64 5.48
N MET A 343 -8.12 3.24 6.74
CA MET A 343 -7.38 3.98 7.76
C MET A 343 -5.87 4.00 7.51
N ILE A 344 -5.28 2.88 7.07
CA ILE A 344 -3.87 2.81 6.65
C ILE A 344 -3.62 3.73 5.46
N SER A 345 -4.53 3.69 4.49
CA SER A 345 -4.51 4.52 3.29
C SER A 345 -4.52 6.02 3.64
N LEU A 346 -5.40 6.45 4.54
CA LEU A 346 -5.44 7.82 5.05
C LEU A 346 -4.14 8.22 5.75
N LYS A 347 -3.62 7.38 6.64
CA LYS A 347 -2.35 7.64 7.35
C LYS A 347 -1.17 7.74 6.38
N ALA A 348 -1.11 6.89 5.36
CA ALA A 348 -0.08 6.94 4.34
C ALA A 348 -0.15 8.26 3.56
N LYS A 349 -1.35 8.71 3.19
CA LYS A 349 -1.55 10.00 2.53
C LYS A 349 -1.05 11.19 3.36
N GLU A 350 -1.32 11.18 4.66
CA GLU A 350 -0.93 12.27 5.57
C GLU A 350 0.58 12.28 5.90
N ASN A 351 1.16 11.10 6.12
CA ASN A 351 2.51 10.99 6.70
C ASN A 351 3.62 10.66 5.70
N ILE A 352 3.26 10.02 4.58
CA ILE A 352 4.20 9.64 3.52
C ILE A 352 4.04 10.59 2.33
N GLY A 353 2.81 10.84 1.90
CA GLY A 353 2.53 11.68 0.74
C GLY A 353 2.93 11.04 -0.60
N ALA A 354 2.88 11.83 -1.66
CA ALA A 354 3.19 11.38 -3.02
C ALA A 354 4.71 11.44 -3.30
N ASP A 355 5.25 10.36 -3.87
CA ASP A 355 6.65 10.33 -4.32
C ASP A 355 6.88 11.39 -5.41
N ARG A 356 7.83 12.30 -5.16
CA ARG A 356 8.23 13.35 -6.11
C ARG A 356 9.33 12.88 -7.08
N HIS A 357 9.94 11.73 -6.82
CA HIS A 357 11.01 11.13 -7.62
C HIS A 357 10.78 9.63 -7.82
N PRO A 358 9.60 9.22 -8.30
CA PRO A 358 9.26 7.81 -8.40
C PRO A 358 10.21 7.09 -9.37
N THR A 359 10.41 5.80 -9.14
CA THR A 359 11.21 4.94 -10.03
C THR A 359 10.63 4.93 -11.44
N PHE A 360 9.31 5.08 -11.55
CA PHE A 360 8.57 5.35 -12.79
C PHE A 360 7.51 6.42 -12.48
N GLN A 361 7.44 7.48 -13.28
CA GLN A 361 6.40 8.52 -13.16
C GLN A 361 5.05 8.08 -13.76
N GLN A 362 5.04 7.15 -14.71
CA GLN A 362 3.80 6.42 -15.03
C GLN A 362 3.52 5.44 -13.90
N GLY A 363 2.44 5.70 -13.17
CA GLY A 363 1.95 4.81 -12.14
C GLY A 363 1.48 3.46 -12.71
N PRO A 364 1.19 2.49 -11.85
CA PRO A 364 0.45 1.30 -12.27
C PRO A 364 -0.89 1.69 -12.90
N SER A 365 -1.40 0.83 -13.79
CA SER A 365 -2.71 1.02 -14.41
C SER A 365 -3.85 1.05 -13.40
N GLU A 366 -4.99 1.60 -13.77
CA GLU A 366 -6.17 1.67 -12.91
C GLU A 366 -6.56 0.26 -12.40
N GLU A 367 -6.54 -0.75 -13.26
CA GLU A 367 -6.77 -2.16 -12.88
C GLU A 367 -5.77 -2.66 -11.83
N ALA A 368 -4.48 -2.33 -12.00
CA ALA A 368 -3.46 -2.74 -11.05
C ALA A 368 -3.67 -2.09 -9.68
N VAL A 369 -4.19 -0.85 -9.64
CA VAL A 369 -4.60 -0.17 -8.41
C VAL A 369 -5.80 -0.87 -7.76
N GLU A 370 -6.82 -1.25 -8.54
CA GLU A 370 -7.97 -2.00 -8.04
C GLU A 370 -7.57 -3.38 -7.49
N LEU A 371 -6.73 -4.12 -8.21
CA LEU A 371 -6.16 -5.39 -7.73
C LEU A 371 -5.35 -5.22 -6.45
N GLN A 372 -4.61 -4.11 -6.32
CA GLN A 372 -3.92 -3.79 -5.09
C GLN A 372 -4.89 -3.60 -3.92
N GLN A 373 -5.99 -2.87 -4.13
CA GLN A 373 -7.00 -2.66 -3.08
C GLN A 373 -7.59 -3.99 -2.62
N THR A 374 -7.99 -4.84 -3.56
CA THR A 374 -8.46 -6.20 -3.28
C THR A 374 -7.43 -7.02 -2.52
N GLY A 375 -6.17 -7.03 -3.00
CA GLY A 375 -5.09 -7.76 -2.36
C GLY A 375 -4.77 -7.26 -0.95
N ASP A 376 -4.79 -5.94 -0.73
CA ASP A 376 -4.55 -5.33 0.58
C ASP A 376 -5.66 -5.66 1.57
N ILE A 377 -6.93 -5.69 1.14
CA ILE A 377 -8.06 -6.14 1.96
C ILE A 377 -7.93 -7.63 2.31
N LEU A 378 -7.60 -8.49 1.34
CA LEU A 378 -7.43 -9.93 1.59
C LEU A 378 -6.23 -10.23 2.50
N GLN A 379 -5.13 -9.49 2.34
CA GLN A 379 -3.96 -9.59 3.21
C GLN A 379 -4.30 -9.17 4.64
N GLU A 380 -5.07 -8.10 4.81
CA GLU A 380 -5.49 -7.63 6.13
C GLU A 380 -6.53 -8.56 6.76
N THR A 381 -7.43 -9.12 5.95
CA THR A 381 -8.39 -10.16 6.36
C THR A 381 -7.64 -11.39 6.87
N THR A 382 -6.60 -11.82 6.15
CA THR A 382 -5.72 -12.93 6.56
C THR A 382 -5.08 -12.63 7.92
N ARG A 383 -4.54 -11.42 8.12
CA ARG A 383 -3.96 -11.00 9.40
C ARG A 383 -4.97 -11.10 10.55
N ILE A 384 -6.17 -10.54 10.37
CA ILE A 384 -7.24 -10.54 11.39
C ILE A 384 -7.64 -11.97 11.76
N LEU A 385 -7.82 -12.85 10.76
CA LEU A 385 -8.19 -14.25 10.98
C LEU A 385 -7.11 -15.00 11.77
N ILE A 386 -5.84 -14.85 11.39
CA ILE A 386 -4.71 -15.50 12.10
C ILE A 386 -4.62 -14.98 13.53
N GLU A 387 -4.73 -13.68 13.76
CA GLU A 387 -4.63 -13.09 15.10
C GLU A 387 -5.77 -13.51 16.03
N LYS A 388 -7.00 -13.64 15.50
CA LYS A 388 -8.18 -13.98 16.30
C LYS A 388 -8.37 -15.49 16.50
N HIS A 389 -8.00 -16.31 15.51
CA HIS A 389 -8.36 -17.73 15.46
C HIS A 389 -7.16 -18.68 15.31
N GLY A 390 -5.93 -18.16 15.18
CA GLY A 390 -4.72 -18.94 14.91
C GLY A 390 -4.58 -19.31 13.43
N ALA A 391 -3.38 -19.72 13.01
CA ALA A 391 -3.08 -20.00 11.59
C ALA A 391 -3.90 -21.14 10.98
N ASP A 392 -4.34 -22.12 11.80
CA ASP A 392 -5.14 -23.27 11.37
C ASP A 392 -6.51 -22.89 10.78
N ILE A 393 -6.97 -21.65 11.00
CA ILE A 393 -8.22 -21.15 10.40
C ILE A 393 -8.15 -21.09 8.88
N LEU A 394 -6.97 -20.85 8.30
CA LEU A 394 -6.79 -20.73 6.86
C LEU A 394 -7.10 -22.06 6.16
N THR A 395 -6.68 -23.18 6.75
CA THR A 395 -7.01 -24.53 6.25
C THR A 395 -8.51 -24.80 6.28
N LYS A 396 -9.23 -24.27 7.28
CA LYS A 396 -10.69 -24.40 7.37
C LYS A 396 -11.41 -23.53 6.33
N LEU A 397 -10.75 -22.52 5.79
CA LEU A 397 -11.27 -21.57 4.80
C LEU A 397 -10.76 -21.84 3.37
N GLU A 398 -9.93 -22.85 3.16
CA GLU A 398 -9.28 -23.13 1.88
C GLU A 398 -10.28 -23.33 0.72
N ASN A 399 -11.46 -23.88 1.00
CA ASN A 399 -12.53 -24.11 0.01
C ASN A 399 -13.54 -22.96 -0.07
N VAL A 400 -13.35 -21.87 0.69
CA VAL A 400 -14.25 -20.72 0.66
C VAL A 400 -13.68 -19.68 -0.29
N ASP A 401 -14.51 -19.24 -1.24
CA ASP A 401 -14.14 -18.19 -2.18
C ASP A 401 -14.13 -16.82 -1.49
N ALA A 402 -12.95 -16.43 -1.02
CA ALA A 402 -12.76 -15.16 -0.33
C ALA A 402 -12.92 -13.94 -1.24
N LEU A 403 -12.69 -14.09 -2.55
CA LEU A 403 -12.95 -13.02 -3.52
C LEU A 403 -14.45 -12.82 -3.68
N ALA A 404 -15.22 -13.88 -3.89
CA ALA A 404 -16.67 -13.78 -4.00
C ALA A 404 -17.31 -13.21 -2.72
N ALA A 405 -16.78 -13.58 -1.54
CA ALA A 405 -17.23 -13.01 -0.27
C ALA A 405 -16.92 -11.51 -0.16
N LEU A 406 -15.75 -11.07 -0.62
CA LEU A 406 -15.36 -9.66 -0.66
C LEU A 406 -16.21 -8.86 -1.66
N ASP A 407 -16.40 -9.38 -2.87
CA ASP A 407 -17.21 -8.75 -3.92
C ASP A 407 -18.65 -8.51 -3.44
N ALA A 408 -19.23 -9.48 -2.72
CA ALA A 408 -20.55 -9.34 -2.11
C ALA A 408 -20.61 -8.19 -1.08
N GLN A 409 -19.52 -7.95 -0.34
CA GLN A 409 -19.45 -6.82 0.61
C GLN A 409 -19.29 -5.49 -0.12
N LEU A 410 -18.43 -5.43 -1.15
CA LEU A 410 -18.21 -4.21 -1.93
C LEU A 410 -19.47 -3.79 -2.69
N ASP A 411 -20.18 -4.71 -3.33
CA ASP A 411 -21.44 -4.44 -4.04
C ASP A 411 -22.54 -3.92 -3.09
N SER A 412 -22.55 -4.37 -1.83
CA SER A 412 -23.49 -3.89 -0.81
C SER A 412 -23.23 -2.43 -0.39
N GLN A 413 -22.00 -1.94 -0.50
CA GLN A 413 -21.61 -0.57 -0.21
C GLN A 413 -21.69 0.36 -1.44
N ASP A 414 -21.46 -0.17 -2.65
CA ASP A 414 -21.31 0.61 -3.89
C ASP A 414 -22.54 0.65 -4.82
N GLY A 415 -23.63 -0.06 -4.48
CA GLY A 415 -24.91 0.03 -5.23
C GLY A 415 -25.45 1.46 -5.43
N ALA A 416 -25.02 2.41 -4.61
CA ALA A 416 -25.36 3.84 -4.72
C ALA A 416 -24.33 4.70 -5.50
N LYS A 417 -23.05 4.28 -5.59
CA LYS A 417 -21.98 5.04 -6.26
C LYS A 417 -21.77 4.62 -7.72
N ARG A 418 -21.95 3.34 -8.05
CA ARG A 418 -21.74 2.79 -9.40
C ARG A 418 -22.70 3.39 -10.45
N LYS A 419 -23.93 3.76 -10.05
CA LYS A 419 -24.89 4.48 -10.91
C LYS A 419 -24.51 5.93 -11.24
N LYS A 420 -23.56 6.54 -10.51
CA LYS A 420 -23.17 7.95 -10.70
C LYS A 420 -21.92 8.12 -11.57
N ARG A 421 -21.06 7.09 -11.67
CA ARG A 421 -19.86 7.09 -12.54
C ARG A 421 -20.16 6.79 -14.01
N GLN A 422 -21.28 6.14 -14.33
CA GLN A 422 -21.75 5.92 -15.71
C GLN A 422 -22.39 7.16 -16.37
N ALA A 423 -22.39 8.32 -15.71
CA ALA A 423 -23.14 9.51 -16.14
C ALA A 423 -22.29 10.79 -16.25
N THR A 424 -20.98 10.69 -16.51
CA THR A 424 -20.13 11.86 -16.77
C THR A 424 -19.42 11.77 -18.12
N ASP A 425 -19.66 12.79 -18.94
CA ASP A 425 -19.27 13.14 -20.31
C ASP A 425 -18.06 12.41 -20.99
N PRO A 426 -18.20 11.94 -22.25
CA PRO A 426 -17.15 11.30 -23.04
C PRO A 426 -16.25 12.32 -23.75
N GLY A 427 -15.57 13.18 -22.99
CA GLY A 427 -14.97 14.38 -23.58
C GLY A 427 -13.70 14.89 -22.89
N THR A 428 -12.75 14.04 -22.56
CA THR A 428 -11.30 14.38 -22.45
C THR A 428 -10.50 13.11 -22.13
N ILE A 429 -10.20 12.32 -23.15
CA ILE A 429 -9.27 11.18 -23.02
C ILE A 429 -7.85 11.76 -23.04
N SER A 430 -7.28 11.95 -21.85
CA SER A 430 -5.83 11.93 -21.66
C SER A 430 -5.32 10.58 -22.17
N THR A 431 -4.15 10.58 -22.82
CA THR A 431 -3.45 9.41 -23.37
C THR A 431 -3.77 8.11 -22.63
N SER A 432 -4.32 7.15 -23.38
CA SER A 432 -4.76 5.81 -23.01
C SER A 432 -3.88 5.13 -21.96
N ASP A 433 -4.52 4.61 -20.90
CA ASP A 433 -3.90 3.66 -19.98
C ASP A 433 -3.55 2.37 -20.77
N PRO A 434 -2.27 1.95 -20.82
CA PRO A 434 -1.88 0.76 -21.58
C PRO A 434 -2.52 -0.55 -21.09
N LEU A 435 -3.22 -0.54 -19.96
CA LEU A 435 -3.78 -1.73 -19.31
C LEU A 435 -5.24 -1.52 -18.85
N ASP A 436 -6.05 -0.77 -19.61
CA ASP A 436 -7.50 -0.66 -19.40
C ASP A 436 -8.18 -2.04 -19.52
N LEU A 437 -8.91 -2.49 -18.48
CA LEU A 437 -9.64 -3.75 -18.43
C LEU A 437 -10.66 -3.92 -19.55
N SER A 438 -11.29 -2.82 -19.96
CA SER A 438 -12.23 -2.81 -21.08
C SER A 438 -11.54 -3.13 -22.41
N CYS A 439 -10.21 -3.01 -22.44
CA CYS A 439 -9.32 -3.32 -23.55
C CYS A 439 -8.70 -4.73 -23.47
N ILE A 440 -9.15 -5.61 -22.57
CA ILE A 440 -8.73 -7.01 -22.53
C ILE A 440 -9.95 -7.90 -22.82
N ASP A 441 -9.96 -8.55 -23.99
CA ASP A 441 -10.97 -9.56 -24.27
C ASP A 441 -10.75 -10.83 -23.42
N ARG A 442 -11.72 -11.15 -22.55
CA ARG A 442 -11.72 -12.33 -21.68
C ARG A 442 -12.95 -13.19 -21.96
N PRO A 443 -13.05 -13.83 -23.13
CA PRO A 443 -14.23 -14.58 -23.50
C PRO A 443 -14.47 -15.75 -22.51
N PRO A 444 -15.75 -16.05 -22.19
CA PRO A 444 -16.11 -17.10 -21.25
C PRO A 444 -15.78 -18.51 -21.77
N THR A 445 -15.50 -18.66 -23.06
CA THR A 445 -15.07 -19.89 -23.71
C THR A 445 -14.02 -19.57 -24.76
N CYS A 446 -12.96 -20.38 -24.84
CA CYS A 446 -11.85 -20.17 -25.76
C CYS A 446 -12.06 -20.97 -27.05
N ASP A 447 -11.97 -20.32 -28.21
CA ASP A 447 -12.02 -21.02 -29.50
C ASP A 447 -10.64 -21.63 -29.84
N ARG A 448 -10.54 -22.96 -29.73
CA ARG A 448 -9.34 -23.73 -30.09
C ARG A 448 -8.97 -23.61 -31.57
N ARG A 449 -9.91 -23.21 -32.42
CA ARG A 449 -9.70 -23.04 -33.88
C ARG A 449 -9.06 -21.71 -34.22
N PHE A 450 -9.01 -20.76 -33.29
CA PHE A 450 -8.43 -19.45 -33.53
C PHE A 450 -6.89 -19.57 -33.70
N PRO A 451 -6.32 -19.15 -34.85
CA PRO A 451 -4.93 -19.45 -35.20
C PRO A 451 -3.91 -18.51 -34.56
N TYR A 452 -4.33 -17.36 -34.03
CA TYR A 452 -3.43 -16.34 -33.49
C TYR A 452 -3.49 -16.26 -31.97
N ARG A 453 -2.39 -15.79 -31.38
CA ARG A 453 -2.37 -15.41 -29.96
C ARG A 453 -3.25 -14.17 -29.76
N SER A 454 -4.02 -14.16 -28.69
CA SER A 454 -4.58 -12.89 -28.15
C SER A 454 -3.44 -11.93 -27.82
N ILE A 455 -3.74 -10.63 -27.71
CA ILE A 455 -2.74 -9.66 -27.26
C ILE A 455 -2.44 -9.85 -25.77
N SER A 456 -3.46 -10.20 -24.98
CA SER A 456 -3.38 -10.38 -23.53
C SER A 456 -2.77 -11.72 -23.09
N GLY A 457 -2.54 -12.66 -24.00
CA GLY A 457 -2.16 -14.04 -23.67
C GLY A 457 -3.30 -14.91 -23.13
N TRP A 458 -4.50 -14.34 -22.92
CA TRP A 458 -5.71 -15.08 -22.55
C TRP A 458 -6.05 -16.14 -23.61
N CYS A 459 -6.61 -17.28 -23.20
CA CYS A 459 -6.94 -18.40 -24.08
C CYS A 459 -5.72 -19.08 -24.76
N ASN A 460 -4.50 -18.89 -24.25
CA ASN A 460 -3.40 -19.77 -24.59
C ASN A 460 -3.77 -21.21 -24.20
N HIS A 461 -4.20 -21.38 -22.95
CA HIS A 461 -4.86 -22.58 -22.46
C HIS A 461 -6.35 -22.51 -22.76
N ASP A 462 -6.94 -23.62 -23.18
CA ASP A 462 -8.31 -23.68 -23.68
C ASP A 462 -9.31 -24.24 -22.68
N ASP A 463 -8.84 -24.80 -21.56
CA ASP A 463 -9.68 -25.24 -20.46
C ASP A 463 -10.11 -24.07 -19.56
N THR A 464 -11.33 -24.18 -19.03
CA THR A 464 -11.97 -23.09 -18.27
C THR A 464 -11.20 -22.71 -17.00
N ALA A 465 -10.47 -23.65 -16.40
CA ALA A 465 -9.75 -23.45 -15.14
C ALA A 465 -8.42 -22.71 -15.35
N ASN A 466 -7.71 -22.98 -16.46
CA ASN A 466 -6.34 -22.53 -16.67
C ASN A 466 -6.18 -21.48 -17.79
N ARG A 467 -7.24 -21.09 -18.50
CA ARG A 467 -7.21 -20.08 -19.59
C ARG A 467 -6.56 -18.72 -19.26
N GLY A 468 -6.45 -18.37 -17.98
CA GLY A 468 -5.77 -17.16 -17.49
C GLY A 468 -4.29 -17.37 -17.14
N TRP A 469 -3.77 -18.59 -17.22
CA TRP A 469 -2.36 -18.84 -16.95
C TRP A 469 -1.47 -18.16 -17.98
N GLY A 470 -0.54 -17.34 -17.49
CA GLY A 470 0.40 -16.58 -18.30
C GLY A 470 -0.19 -15.38 -19.04
N SER A 471 -1.46 -15.04 -18.83
CA SER A 471 -2.02 -13.80 -19.39
C SER A 471 -1.43 -12.57 -18.70
N THR A 472 -1.57 -11.41 -19.32
CA THR A 472 -1.36 -10.12 -18.65
C THR A 472 -2.16 -10.04 -17.36
N MET A 473 -1.62 -9.33 -16.36
CA MET A 473 -2.21 -9.14 -15.02
C MET A 473 -2.40 -10.43 -14.21
N ALA A 474 -1.85 -11.57 -14.66
CA ALA A 474 -1.96 -12.82 -13.93
C ALA A 474 -0.98 -12.88 -12.74
N PRO A 475 -1.33 -13.61 -11.66
CA PRO A 475 -0.42 -13.88 -10.57
C PRO A 475 0.87 -14.57 -11.03
N ILE A 476 1.99 -14.20 -10.41
CA ILE A 476 3.26 -14.91 -10.60
C ILE A 476 3.26 -16.22 -9.80
N ARG A 477 3.85 -17.28 -10.36
CA ARG A 477 4.00 -18.57 -9.65
C ARG A 477 5.22 -18.54 -8.74
N ARG A 478 5.39 -19.59 -7.93
CA ARG A 478 6.57 -19.80 -7.07
C ARG A 478 7.22 -21.13 -7.40
N PHE A 479 8.54 -21.15 -7.62
CA PHE A 479 9.31 -22.38 -7.82
C PHE A 479 9.27 -23.26 -6.56
N MET A 480 9.36 -22.65 -5.37
CA MET A 480 9.27 -23.38 -4.11
C MET A 480 7.85 -23.79 -3.70
N GLY A 481 6.82 -23.32 -4.41
CA GLY A 481 5.40 -23.51 -4.05
C GLY A 481 4.92 -22.71 -2.82
N VAL A 482 5.84 -22.14 -2.03
CA VAL A 482 5.53 -21.39 -0.80
C VAL A 482 6.31 -20.07 -0.75
N ALA A 483 5.87 -19.13 0.07
CA ALA A 483 6.57 -17.87 0.35
C ALA A 483 7.31 -17.92 1.70
N LYS A 484 8.37 -17.12 1.86
CA LYS A 484 9.11 -16.96 3.12
C LYS A 484 9.07 -15.51 3.60
N TYR A 485 8.06 -15.19 4.38
CA TYR A 485 7.89 -13.92 5.10
C TYR A 485 8.21 -14.11 6.59
N ASP A 486 8.62 -13.06 7.30
CA ASP A 486 9.00 -13.13 8.72
C ASP A 486 7.82 -13.55 9.63
N ASP A 487 6.60 -13.17 9.26
CA ASP A 487 5.34 -13.53 9.91
C ASP A 487 4.62 -14.70 9.21
N GLY A 488 5.24 -15.27 8.18
CA GLY A 488 4.66 -16.34 7.36
C GLY A 488 3.70 -15.88 6.25
N PHE A 489 3.28 -14.61 6.19
CA PHE A 489 2.30 -14.16 5.19
C PHE A 489 2.57 -12.80 4.52
N ASN A 490 3.20 -11.82 5.15
CA ASN A 490 3.36 -10.48 4.53
C ASN A 490 4.64 -9.74 4.93
N SER A 491 5.10 -9.87 6.17
CA SER A 491 6.24 -9.11 6.70
C SER A 491 7.52 -9.45 5.93
N VAL A 492 8.19 -8.42 5.41
CA VAL A 492 9.44 -8.57 4.66
C VAL A 492 10.47 -9.32 5.50
N ARG A 493 11.19 -10.27 4.89
CA ARG A 493 12.23 -11.03 5.59
C ARG A 493 13.33 -10.13 6.14
N ARG A 494 13.45 -10.05 7.47
CA ARG A 494 14.45 -9.27 8.21
C ARG A 494 15.13 -10.05 9.31
N ARG A 495 14.66 -11.25 9.65
CA ARG A 495 15.27 -12.11 10.67
C ARG A 495 16.29 -13.06 10.07
N SER A 496 17.46 -13.16 10.72
CA SER A 496 18.47 -14.18 10.44
C SER A 496 18.02 -15.53 11.02
N ALA A 497 18.57 -16.62 10.48
CA ALA A 497 18.43 -17.98 10.98
C ALA A 497 18.85 -18.12 12.47
N ASN A 498 19.74 -17.26 12.97
CA ASN A 498 20.14 -17.24 14.38
C ASN A 498 19.19 -16.42 15.30
N GLY A 499 18.14 -15.81 14.74
CA GLY A 499 17.19 -14.95 15.45
C GLY A 499 17.55 -13.46 15.47
N GLY A 500 18.74 -13.08 14.99
CA GLY A 500 19.19 -11.70 14.83
C GLY A 500 18.56 -10.98 13.64
N VAL A 501 19.06 -9.78 13.32
CA VAL A 501 18.60 -8.96 12.20
C VAL A 501 19.52 -9.19 10.99
N LEU A 502 18.93 -9.42 9.82
CA LEU A 502 19.67 -9.54 8.57
C LEU A 502 20.38 -8.21 8.24
N PRO A 503 21.57 -8.27 7.60
CA PRO A 503 22.25 -7.06 7.16
C PRO A 503 21.36 -6.24 6.22
N SER A 504 21.48 -4.91 6.30
CA SER A 504 20.87 -4.00 5.33
C SER A 504 21.30 -4.39 3.92
N THR A 505 20.38 -4.31 2.95
CA THR A 505 20.70 -4.63 1.56
C THR A 505 21.66 -3.63 0.93
N ARG A 506 21.75 -2.40 1.46
CA ARG A 506 22.80 -1.44 1.09
C ARG A 506 24.16 -1.83 1.68
N ASP A 507 24.20 -2.35 2.91
CA ASP A 507 25.45 -2.89 3.49
C ASP A 507 25.96 -4.09 2.68
N ILE A 508 25.06 -5.00 2.28
CA ILE A 508 25.37 -6.09 1.33
C ILE A 508 25.96 -5.52 0.04
N SER A 509 25.34 -4.50 -0.55
CA SER A 509 25.86 -3.85 -1.76
C SER A 509 27.24 -3.24 -1.55
N ASN A 510 27.49 -2.60 -0.40
CA ASN A 510 28.77 -2.01 -0.06
C ASN A 510 29.88 -3.04 0.10
N LYS A 511 29.59 -4.19 0.74
CA LYS A 511 30.58 -5.25 1.00
C LYS A 511 30.79 -6.17 -0.20
N ILE A 512 29.72 -6.65 -0.80
CA ILE A 512 29.76 -7.70 -1.84
C ILE A 512 29.82 -7.09 -3.23
N PHE A 513 28.95 -6.11 -3.50
CA PHE A 513 28.74 -5.58 -4.85
C PHE A 513 29.61 -4.39 -5.23
N ALA A 514 30.69 -4.17 -4.48
CA ALA A 514 31.60 -3.05 -4.73
C ALA A 514 32.13 -3.03 -6.17
N GLU A 515 32.18 -1.83 -6.77
CA GLU A 515 32.82 -1.64 -8.08
C GLU A 515 34.32 -1.93 -7.89
N ALA A 516 34.90 -2.72 -8.79
CA ALA A 516 36.33 -2.96 -8.75
C ALA A 516 37.11 -1.73 -9.24
N SER A 517 38.35 -1.59 -8.75
CA SER A 517 39.29 -0.57 -9.24
C SER A 517 39.55 -0.69 -10.75
N ILE A 518 39.47 -1.91 -11.29
CA ILE A 518 39.52 -2.21 -12.71
C ILE A 518 38.19 -2.91 -13.07
N PRO A 519 37.35 -2.34 -13.95
CA PRO A 519 36.10 -2.97 -14.36
C PRO A 519 36.31 -4.36 -14.96
N SER A 520 35.55 -5.34 -14.47
CA SER A 520 35.53 -6.72 -14.99
C SER A 520 34.65 -6.82 -16.23
N PHE A 521 35.28 -6.93 -17.41
CA PHE A 521 34.60 -7.19 -18.68
C PHE A 521 34.64 -8.68 -19.04
N ASP A 522 33.55 -9.23 -19.60
CA ASP A 522 33.56 -10.60 -20.12
C ASP A 522 34.32 -10.61 -21.46
N PRO A 523 35.41 -11.40 -21.61
CA PRO A 523 36.18 -11.46 -22.85
C PRO A 523 35.47 -12.22 -23.97
N ARG A 524 34.42 -12.99 -23.67
CA ARG A 524 33.69 -13.82 -24.63
C ARG A 524 32.50 -13.09 -25.23
N TYR A 525 31.78 -12.29 -24.45
CA TYR A 525 30.49 -11.74 -24.83
C TYR A 525 30.47 -10.21 -24.90
N ASN A 526 29.78 -9.69 -25.91
CA ASN A 526 29.64 -8.26 -26.11
C ASN A 526 28.49 -7.66 -25.27
N HIS A 527 28.42 -6.33 -25.25
CA HIS A 527 27.40 -5.61 -24.51
C HIS A 527 25.98 -5.86 -25.07
N PHE A 528 25.87 -6.20 -26.36
CA PHE A 528 24.60 -6.55 -26.98
C PHE A 528 23.93 -7.79 -26.35
N LEU A 529 24.70 -8.75 -25.82
CA LEU A 529 24.14 -9.89 -25.06
C LEU A 529 23.32 -9.43 -23.85
N GLN A 530 23.85 -8.49 -23.06
CA GLN A 530 23.14 -7.92 -21.91
C GLN A 530 21.89 -7.17 -22.37
N GLN A 531 22.00 -6.40 -23.45
CA GLN A 531 20.87 -5.62 -23.98
C GLN A 531 19.73 -6.51 -24.48
N PHE A 532 20.05 -7.63 -25.13
CA PHE A 532 19.07 -8.62 -25.57
C PHE A 532 18.48 -9.41 -24.38
N GLY A 533 19.25 -9.65 -23.33
CA GLY A 533 18.73 -10.22 -22.08
C GLY A 533 17.69 -9.31 -21.42
N GLN A 534 17.94 -8.00 -21.40
CA GLN A 534 16.97 -7.02 -20.91
C GLN A 534 15.74 -6.94 -21.82
N TRP A 535 15.91 -7.03 -23.15
CA TRP A 535 14.81 -7.12 -24.10
C TRP A 535 13.90 -8.31 -23.80
N ILE A 536 14.48 -9.50 -23.58
CA ILE A 536 13.71 -10.68 -23.17
C ILE A 536 13.00 -10.42 -21.83
N ALA A 537 13.69 -9.83 -20.85
CA ALA A 537 13.08 -9.56 -19.54
C ALA A 537 11.89 -8.60 -19.65
N HIS A 538 11.97 -7.60 -20.53
CA HIS A 538 10.89 -6.65 -20.76
C HIS A 538 9.70 -7.27 -21.50
N ASP A 539 9.88 -8.39 -22.19
CA ASP A 539 8.78 -9.11 -22.83
C ASP A 539 7.90 -9.82 -21.80
N ILE A 540 8.54 -10.49 -20.82
CA ILE A 540 7.88 -11.46 -19.95
C ILE A 540 7.73 -11.00 -18.50
N VAL A 541 8.41 -9.94 -18.07
CA VAL A 541 8.40 -9.48 -16.68
C VAL A 541 8.16 -7.98 -16.60
N PHE A 542 7.04 -7.61 -15.98
CA PHE A 542 6.80 -6.31 -15.40
C PHE A 542 6.03 -6.46 -14.09
N THR A 543 6.70 -6.31 -12.94
CA THR A 543 6.01 -6.26 -11.65
C THR A 543 5.82 -4.80 -11.23
N PRO A 544 4.59 -4.25 -11.26
CA PRO A 544 4.33 -2.88 -10.84
C PRO A 544 4.62 -2.64 -9.36
N THR A 545 4.94 -1.40 -9.02
CA THR A 545 5.05 -0.94 -7.64
C THR A 545 3.71 -0.50 -7.07
N ALA A 546 3.51 -0.75 -5.78
CA ALA A 546 2.30 -0.35 -5.08
C ALA A 546 2.13 1.18 -5.01
N VAL A 547 0.90 1.63 -4.87
CA VAL A 547 0.48 3.04 -4.82
C VAL A 547 -0.39 3.36 -3.62
N GLY A 548 -0.56 4.65 -3.35
CA GLY A 548 -1.44 5.18 -2.33
C GLY A 548 -2.90 5.34 -2.77
N PRO A 549 -3.74 6.01 -1.97
CA PRO A 549 -5.22 5.90 -1.98
C PRO A 549 -5.92 6.40 -3.26
N ASN A 550 -5.21 7.08 -4.15
CA ASN A 550 -5.72 7.64 -5.41
C ASN A 550 -4.85 7.23 -6.61
N GLY A 551 -4.08 6.15 -6.52
CA GLY A 551 -3.07 5.79 -7.53
C GLY A 551 -1.78 6.62 -7.46
N ALA A 552 -1.66 7.55 -6.50
CA ALA A 552 -0.45 8.35 -6.31
C ALA A 552 0.72 7.47 -5.83
N GLY A 553 1.93 7.69 -6.36
CA GLY A 553 3.13 6.98 -5.90
C GLY A 553 3.42 7.21 -4.41
N LEU A 554 3.97 6.20 -3.72
CA LEU A 554 4.31 6.27 -2.29
C LEU A 554 5.76 6.71 -2.07
N ASP A 555 5.99 7.80 -1.32
CA ASP A 555 7.35 8.24 -0.94
C ASP A 555 7.96 7.37 0.17
N CYS A 556 8.44 6.19 -0.19
CA CYS A 556 9.09 5.29 0.77
C CYS A 556 10.56 5.67 1.08
N SER A 557 10.93 6.96 1.06
CA SER A 557 12.30 7.43 1.36
C SER A 557 12.61 7.55 2.86
N LEU A 558 11.60 7.54 3.73
CA LEU A 558 11.78 7.50 5.18
C LEU A 558 11.80 6.06 5.68
N CYS A 559 12.69 5.76 6.61
CA CYS A 559 12.81 4.39 7.14
C CYS A 559 11.56 3.93 7.90
N GLU A 560 10.84 4.85 8.53
CA GLU A 560 9.59 4.57 9.23
C GLU A 560 8.37 4.40 8.31
N SER A 561 8.49 4.64 7.00
CA SER A 561 7.38 4.46 6.06
C SER A 561 6.82 3.03 6.06
N ALA A 562 7.64 2.02 6.36
CA ALA A 562 7.21 0.63 6.54
C ALA A 562 6.30 0.41 7.76
N ASN A 563 6.37 1.28 8.78
CA ASN A 563 5.51 1.21 9.96
C ASN A 563 4.13 1.85 9.70
N ILE A 564 4.03 2.68 8.66
CA ILE A 564 2.81 3.38 8.29
C ILE A 564 1.99 2.55 7.30
N THR A 565 2.63 1.96 6.29
CA THR A 565 1.97 1.12 5.28
C THR A 565 2.80 -0.10 4.94
N SER A 566 2.14 -1.25 4.79
CA SER A 566 2.74 -2.51 4.37
C SER A 566 3.25 -2.48 2.93
N ASN A 567 2.92 -1.45 2.15
CA ASN A 567 3.34 -1.24 0.76
C ASN A 567 4.71 -0.55 0.61
N CYS A 568 5.33 -0.10 1.72
CA CYS A 568 6.69 0.43 1.72
C CYS A 568 7.72 -0.60 2.19
N ALA A 569 8.90 -0.59 1.58
CA ALA A 569 10.05 -1.45 1.92
C ALA A 569 11.37 -0.67 1.85
N PRO A 570 11.51 0.45 2.59
CA PRO A 570 12.69 1.31 2.55
C PRO A 570 13.98 0.53 2.88
N ILE A 571 15.08 0.90 2.23
CA ILE A 571 16.39 0.28 2.43
C ILE A 571 17.22 1.16 3.35
N GLU A 572 17.59 0.61 4.51
CA GLU A 572 18.36 1.31 5.53
C GLU A 572 19.78 1.63 5.06
N VAL A 573 20.19 2.88 5.20
CA VAL A 573 21.54 3.35 4.83
C VAL A 573 22.48 3.15 6.04
N PRO A 574 23.60 2.42 5.88
CA PRO A 574 24.59 2.26 6.95
C PRO A 574 25.18 3.60 7.40
N ALA A 575 25.58 3.70 8.68
CA ALA A 575 26.09 4.94 9.25
C ALA A 575 27.37 5.47 8.57
N ASN A 576 28.15 4.58 7.96
CA ASN A 576 29.39 4.83 7.25
C ASN A 576 29.24 4.89 5.72
N ASP A 577 28.02 5.04 5.19
CA ASP A 577 27.81 5.15 3.74
C ASP A 577 28.39 6.48 3.19
N GLU A 578 29.22 6.39 2.16
CA GLU A 578 29.89 7.55 1.56
C GLU A 578 29.04 8.30 0.52
N PHE A 579 27.98 7.66 0.02
CA PHE A 579 27.19 8.18 -1.10
C PHE A 579 25.79 8.63 -0.67
N PHE A 580 25.03 7.74 -0.02
CA PHE A 580 23.65 8.03 0.39
C PHE A 580 23.61 8.63 1.81
N PRO A 581 22.81 9.67 2.06
CA PRO A 581 22.69 10.26 3.39
C PRO A 581 21.83 9.39 4.32
N THR A 582 22.19 9.34 5.60
CA THR A 582 21.41 8.65 6.66
C THR A 582 20.24 9.48 7.19
N ARG A 583 20.19 10.77 6.86
CA ARG A 583 19.14 11.70 7.27
C ARG A 583 18.46 12.30 6.04
N ALA A 584 17.14 12.35 6.07
CA ALA A 584 16.35 13.06 5.08
C ALA A 584 16.47 14.59 5.29
N PRO A 585 16.13 15.43 4.29
CA PRO A 585 16.20 16.89 4.40
C PRO A 585 15.42 17.50 5.58
N ASN A 586 14.41 16.79 6.08
CA ASN A 586 13.60 17.19 7.23
C ASN A 586 14.18 16.75 8.59
N GLY A 587 15.40 16.21 8.63
CA GLY A 587 16.09 15.74 9.84
C GLY A 587 15.69 14.34 10.32
N ARG A 588 14.66 13.72 9.73
CA ARG A 588 14.23 12.34 10.07
C ARG A 588 15.22 11.32 9.49
N GLN A 589 15.13 10.07 9.96
CA GLN A 589 15.97 8.99 9.44
C GLN A 589 15.63 8.70 7.97
N GLY A 590 16.61 8.90 7.09
CA GLY A 590 16.50 8.69 5.65
C GLY A 590 16.92 7.28 5.26
N CYS A 591 16.25 6.75 4.25
CA CYS A 591 16.49 5.45 3.65
C CYS A 591 16.55 5.61 2.11
N ILE A 592 17.16 4.64 1.43
CA ILE A 592 17.01 4.52 -0.02
C ILE A 592 15.56 4.10 -0.29
N ARG A 593 14.86 4.90 -1.10
CA ARG A 593 13.43 4.70 -1.36
C ARG A 593 13.18 3.36 -2.07
N MET A 594 12.20 2.63 -1.57
CA MET A 594 11.71 1.43 -2.25
C MET A 594 10.28 1.10 -1.86
N THR A 595 9.44 1.01 -2.88
CA THR A 595 8.04 0.59 -2.78
C THR A 595 7.91 -0.88 -3.15
N ARG A 596 7.08 -1.61 -2.41
CA ARG A 596 6.83 -3.04 -2.64
C ARG A 596 6.10 -3.26 -3.95
N ALA A 597 6.18 -4.48 -4.45
CA ALA A 597 5.39 -4.90 -5.59
C ALA A 597 3.90 -4.87 -5.24
N ILE A 598 3.04 -4.59 -6.22
CA ILE A 598 1.59 -4.65 -6.01
C ILE A 598 1.19 -5.99 -5.40
N ASN A 599 0.32 -5.89 -4.40
CA ASN A 599 -0.32 -7.03 -3.79
C ASN A 599 -1.45 -7.51 -4.70
N GLY A 600 -1.20 -8.53 -5.51
CA GLY A 600 -2.20 -9.11 -6.42
C GLY A 600 -2.78 -10.41 -5.88
N GLN A 601 -3.00 -10.46 -4.57
CA GLN A 601 -3.53 -11.62 -3.88
C GLN A 601 -5.01 -11.85 -4.25
N THR A 602 -5.36 -13.09 -4.60
CA THR A 602 -6.70 -13.51 -5.05
C THR A 602 -7.36 -14.51 -4.10
N ALA A 603 -6.73 -14.81 -2.97
CA ALA A 603 -7.23 -15.76 -1.96
C ALA A 603 -6.63 -15.38 -0.60
N LEU A 604 -7.10 -15.97 0.51
CA LEU A 604 -6.45 -15.79 1.81
C LEU A 604 -5.05 -16.41 1.83
N GLY A 605 -4.18 -15.90 2.70
CA GLY A 605 -2.83 -16.42 2.89
C GLY A 605 -1.73 -15.42 2.53
N PRO A 606 -0.56 -15.90 2.06
CA PRO A 606 0.61 -15.06 1.88
C PRO A 606 0.49 -14.10 0.69
N ARG A 607 1.08 -12.90 0.84
CA ARG A 607 1.15 -11.86 -0.20
C ARG A 607 1.66 -12.43 -1.51
N ALA A 608 0.84 -12.30 -2.55
CA ALA A 608 1.17 -12.65 -3.93
C ALA A 608 1.36 -11.40 -4.78
N GLN A 609 2.12 -11.52 -5.86
CA GLN A 609 2.36 -10.42 -6.80
C GLN A 609 1.82 -10.80 -8.17
N ILE A 610 1.59 -9.78 -8.99
CA ILE A 610 1.17 -9.93 -10.38
C ILE A 610 2.29 -9.57 -11.34
N ASN A 611 2.08 -9.94 -12.59
CA ASN A 611 2.87 -9.50 -13.71
C ASN A 611 1.96 -8.75 -14.69
N GLN A 612 2.35 -7.54 -15.07
CA GLN A 612 1.60 -6.66 -15.97
C GLN A 612 1.81 -6.96 -17.45
N ASN A 613 2.85 -7.73 -17.79
CA ASN A 613 3.06 -8.19 -19.17
C ASN A 613 2.48 -9.59 -19.35
N THR A 614 2.26 -9.98 -20.60
CA THR A 614 2.09 -11.40 -20.92
C THR A 614 3.30 -12.19 -20.40
N HIS A 615 3.10 -13.43 -19.98
CA HIS A 615 4.18 -14.25 -19.44
C HIS A 615 4.88 -15.04 -20.57
N PHE A 616 4.42 -14.90 -21.81
CA PHE A 616 4.91 -15.63 -22.97
C PHE A 616 5.99 -14.84 -23.70
N LEU A 617 6.89 -15.56 -24.37
CA LEU A 617 7.83 -14.94 -25.31
C LEU A 617 7.08 -14.60 -26.60
N ASP A 618 6.35 -13.48 -26.62
CA ASP A 618 5.42 -13.11 -27.70
C ASP A 618 5.58 -11.65 -28.19
N LEU A 619 6.71 -11.01 -27.87
CA LEU A 619 7.03 -9.65 -28.29
C LEU A 619 5.96 -8.63 -27.84
N SER A 620 5.38 -8.83 -26.65
CA SER A 620 4.44 -7.90 -26.02
C SER A 620 5.06 -6.49 -25.86
N LEU A 621 6.37 -6.39 -25.70
CA LEU A 621 7.07 -5.10 -25.67
C LEU A 621 7.05 -4.34 -27.02
N VAL A 622 6.74 -5.01 -28.13
CA VAL A 622 6.55 -4.41 -29.46
C VAL A 622 5.06 -4.22 -29.72
N TYR A 623 4.23 -5.21 -29.41
CA TYR A 623 2.83 -5.29 -29.82
C TYR A 623 1.81 -4.84 -28.76
N GLY A 624 2.23 -4.64 -27.51
CA GLY A 624 1.36 -4.38 -26.36
C GLY A 624 0.93 -5.66 -25.65
N SER A 625 0.43 -5.50 -24.42
CA SER A 625 -0.23 -6.55 -23.63
C SER A 625 -1.76 -6.38 -23.53
N THR A 626 -2.33 -5.35 -24.18
CA THR A 626 -3.79 -5.13 -24.29
C THR A 626 -4.19 -4.75 -25.71
N ASP A 627 -5.46 -5.01 -26.06
CA ASP A 627 -5.96 -4.79 -27.42
C ASP A 627 -5.97 -3.30 -27.80
N CYS A 628 -6.14 -2.39 -26.84
CA CYS A 628 -6.08 -0.94 -27.08
C CYS A 628 -4.67 -0.49 -27.44
N VAL A 629 -3.65 -0.87 -26.66
CA VAL A 629 -2.25 -0.54 -26.97
C VAL A 629 -1.86 -1.11 -28.33
N ALA A 630 -2.21 -2.37 -28.60
CA ALA A 630 -1.93 -3.00 -29.89
C ALA A 630 -2.56 -2.25 -31.06
N LYS A 631 -3.78 -1.73 -30.89
CA LYS A 631 -4.48 -0.95 -31.91
C LYS A 631 -3.86 0.43 -32.12
N GLU A 632 -3.43 1.09 -31.06
CA GLU A 632 -2.83 2.44 -31.10
C GLU A 632 -1.42 2.46 -31.68
N LEU A 633 -0.67 1.36 -31.53
CA LEU A 633 0.68 1.23 -32.11
C LEU A 633 0.66 0.91 -33.62
N ARG A 634 -0.52 0.68 -34.21
CA ARG A 634 -0.70 0.33 -35.62
C ARG A 634 -1.10 1.53 -36.46
N THR A 635 -0.63 1.56 -37.70
CA THR A 635 -1.14 2.51 -38.70
C THR A 635 -2.57 2.19 -39.12
N ASN A 636 -3.03 0.96 -38.84
CA ASN A 636 -4.27 0.36 -39.35
C ASN A 636 -4.34 0.38 -40.89
N ARG A 637 -3.16 0.33 -41.52
CA ARG A 637 -2.99 0.26 -42.97
C ARG A 637 -1.89 -0.73 -43.33
N ASP A 638 -2.20 -1.63 -44.27
CA ASP A 638 -1.27 -2.61 -44.83
C ASP A 638 -0.55 -3.50 -43.78
N GLY A 639 -1.15 -3.65 -42.60
CA GLY A 639 -0.64 -4.42 -41.47
C GLY A 639 0.54 -3.76 -40.75
N GLN A 640 0.81 -2.46 -40.95
CA GLN A 640 2.02 -1.80 -40.44
C GLN A 640 1.88 -1.23 -39.03
N MET A 641 3.04 -1.12 -38.36
CA MET A 641 3.24 -0.42 -37.08
C MET A 641 3.66 1.04 -37.33
N ILE A 642 3.28 1.94 -36.44
CA ILE A 642 3.65 3.36 -36.50
C ILE A 642 5.17 3.50 -36.28
N MET A 643 5.79 4.42 -37.00
CA MET A 643 7.19 4.84 -36.85
C MET A 643 7.29 6.35 -36.94
N PHE A 644 8.29 6.95 -36.27
CA PHE A 644 8.63 8.36 -36.44
C PHE A 644 9.70 8.52 -37.52
N THR A 645 9.29 8.99 -38.71
CA THR A 645 10.16 9.23 -39.86
C THR A 645 10.12 10.70 -40.29
N ALA A 646 10.93 11.55 -39.64
CA ALA A 646 11.05 12.98 -39.99
C ALA A 646 12.44 13.52 -39.63
N ASP A 647 12.88 14.61 -40.26
CA ASP A 647 14.14 15.32 -39.97
C ASP A 647 15.43 14.44 -40.04
N GLY A 648 15.37 13.34 -40.77
CA GLY A 648 16.45 12.34 -40.87
C GLY A 648 16.44 11.27 -39.77
N PHE A 649 15.45 11.30 -38.87
CA PHE A 649 15.23 10.25 -37.88
C PHE A 649 14.29 9.16 -38.40
N ASN A 650 14.55 7.93 -37.99
CA ASN A 650 13.70 6.76 -38.22
C ASN A 650 13.71 5.92 -36.95
N LEU A 651 12.85 6.32 -36.00
CA LEU A 651 12.80 5.88 -34.59
C LEU A 651 11.39 5.38 -34.26
N PRO A 652 11.16 4.78 -33.08
CA PRO A 652 9.82 4.43 -32.64
C PRO A 652 8.92 5.68 -32.55
N PRO A 653 7.59 5.52 -32.47
CA PRO A 653 6.67 6.66 -32.37
C PRO A 653 6.99 7.52 -31.12
N ARG A 654 6.91 8.84 -31.27
CA ARG A 654 7.15 9.77 -30.15
C ARG A 654 5.94 9.83 -29.22
N ALA A 655 6.20 9.87 -27.92
CA ALA A 655 5.19 10.05 -26.89
C ALA A 655 5.23 11.50 -26.36
N ALA A 656 4.22 12.31 -26.70
CA ALA A 656 4.16 13.71 -26.28
C ALA A 656 3.91 13.89 -24.78
N ASN A 657 3.20 12.94 -24.16
CA ASN A 657 2.77 13.00 -22.76
C ASN A 657 3.34 11.83 -21.93
N ASP A 658 4.51 11.30 -22.29
CA ASP A 658 5.17 10.29 -21.46
C ASP A 658 5.66 10.93 -20.17
N SER A 659 4.98 10.64 -19.05
CA SER A 659 5.36 11.17 -17.75
C SER A 659 6.71 10.64 -17.28
N ASN A 660 7.17 9.48 -17.74
CA ASN A 660 8.52 9.00 -17.41
C ASN A 660 9.61 9.86 -18.04
N CYS A 661 9.31 10.57 -19.13
CA CYS A 661 10.31 11.28 -19.89
C CYS A 661 10.86 12.50 -19.15
N GLN A 662 12.17 12.51 -18.91
CA GLN A 662 12.85 13.63 -18.25
C GLN A 662 13.60 14.55 -19.23
N SER A 663 13.53 14.26 -20.53
CA SER A 663 14.18 15.06 -21.58
C SER A 663 13.49 16.41 -21.79
N GLN A 664 14.20 17.35 -22.44
CA GLN A 664 13.70 18.69 -22.68
C GLN A 664 12.43 18.66 -23.55
N THR A 665 11.31 19.14 -23.02
CA THR A 665 10.01 19.20 -23.73
C THR A 665 9.77 20.56 -24.41
N THR A 666 10.64 21.54 -24.16
CA THR A 666 10.66 22.86 -24.81
C THR A 666 11.58 22.87 -26.03
N ARG A 667 11.31 23.72 -27.03
CA ARG A 667 11.98 23.64 -28.34
C ARG A 667 13.52 23.73 -28.27
N PRO A 668 14.27 22.86 -28.96
CA PRO A 668 13.81 21.67 -29.69
C PRO A 668 13.33 20.55 -28.74
N GLN A 669 12.19 19.92 -29.07
CA GLN A 669 11.58 18.91 -28.21
C GLN A 669 12.28 17.56 -28.36
N PHE A 670 12.79 17.02 -27.26
CA PHE A 670 13.36 15.68 -27.15
C PHE A 670 12.38 14.78 -26.41
N LEU A 671 11.46 14.19 -27.15
CA LEU A 671 10.41 13.35 -26.55
C LEU A 671 10.91 11.92 -26.34
N CYS A 672 10.32 11.22 -25.38
CA CYS A 672 10.50 9.78 -25.28
C CYS A 672 9.59 9.07 -26.28
N PHE A 673 9.62 7.75 -26.29
CA PHE A 673 8.94 6.94 -27.27
C PHE A 673 7.78 6.15 -26.68
N THR A 674 6.86 5.73 -27.54
CA THR A 674 5.82 4.75 -27.19
C THR A 674 6.06 3.45 -27.93
N ALA A 675 5.79 2.34 -27.24
CA ALA A 675 5.91 0.97 -27.72
C ALA A 675 4.96 0.08 -26.90
N GLY A 676 5.00 -1.23 -27.12
CA GLY A 676 4.16 -2.18 -26.39
C GLY A 676 4.46 -2.29 -24.89
N ASP A 677 5.67 -1.90 -24.47
CA ASP A 677 6.09 -1.82 -23.07
C ASP A 677 6.47 -0.38 -22.68
N ILE A 678 6.02 0.06 -21.50
CA ILE A 678 6.21 1.43 -21.03
C ILE A 678 7.67 1.77 -20.68
N ARG A 679 8.53 0.75 -20.49
CA ARG A 679 9.95 0.92 -20.14
C ARG A 679 10.83 1.01 -21.37
N ASN A 680 10.25 1.17 -22.56
CA ASN A 680 10.98 1.31 -23.82
C ASN A 680 12.05 2.42 -23.79
N SER A 681 11.74 3.53 -23.12
CA SER A 681 12.61 4.72 -22.99
C SER A 681 13.34 4.77 -21.65
N LEU A 682 13.54 3.62 -20.98
CA LEU A 682 14.26 3.55 -19.71
C LEU A 682 15.71 4.05 -19.82
N HIS A 683 16.41 3.70 -20.91
CA HIS A 683 17.69 4.30 -21.29
C HIS A 683 17.88 4.22 -22.80
N PRO A 684 18.70 5.09 -23.42
CA PRO A 684 18.89 5.14 -24.86
C PRO A 684 19.29 3.81 -25.52
N GLY A 685 19.98 2.92 -24.79
CA GLY A 685 20.45 1.62 -25.28
C GLY A 685 19.33 0.64 -25.69
N LEU A 686 18.11 0.83 -25.19
CA LEU A 686 16.94 0.00 -25.55
C LEU A 686 16.31 0.37 -26.90
N ILE A 687 16.39 1.64 -27.28
CA ILE A 687 15.71 2.17 -28.47
C ILE A 687 16.20 1.53 -29.79
N PRO A 688 17.49 1.21 -29.96
CA PRO A 688 17.93 0.45 -31.13
C PRO A 688 17.17 -0.86 -31.35
N LEU A 689 16.93 -1.66 -30.32
CA LEU A 689 16.17 -2.91 -30.46
C LEU A 689 14.70 -2.66 -30.79
N HIS A 690 14.04 -1.71 -30.11
CA HIS A 690 12.67 -1.32 -30.45
C HIS A 690 12.55 -0.90 -31.92
N THR A 691 13.50 -0.08 -32.39
CA THR A 691 13.55 0.38 -33.77
C THR A 691 13.74 -0.78 -34.75
N ILE A 692 14.69 -1.69 -34.47
CA ILE A 692 15.02 -2.83 -35.33
C ILE A 692 13.80 -3.76 -35.51
N TYR A 693 13.11 -4.10 -34.43
CA TYR A 693 11.95 -4.99 -34.50
C TYR A 693 10.75 -4.34 -35.20
N LEU A 694 10.52 -3.03 -35.01
CA LEU A 694 9.48 -2.30 -35.74
C LEU A 694 9.78 -2.20 -37.24
N ARG A 695 11.04 -1.91 -37.60
CA ARG A 695 11.50 -1.89 -39.01
C ARG A 695 11.32 -3.26 -39.66
N GLN A 696 11.67 -4.34 -38.96
CA GLN A 696 11.51 -5.68 -39.50
C GLN A 696 10.05 -6.06 -39.69
N HIS A 697 9.19 -5.75 -38.71
CA HIS A 697 7.75 -5.95 -38.84
C HIS A 697 7.21 -5.24 -40.09
N ASN A 698 7.50 -3.94 -40.24
CA ASN A 698 7.01 -3.17 -41.38
C ASN A 698 7.57 -3.65 -42.71
N ARG A 699 8.82 -4.12 -42.75
CA ARG A 699 9.41 -4.76 -43.94
C ARG A 699 8.63 -6.01 -44.34
N TRP A 700 8.36 -6.91 -43.40
CA TRP A 700 7.64 -8.15 -43.69
C TRP A 700 6.16 -7.90 -44.01
N ALA A 701 5.49 -7.00 -43.28
CA ALA A 701 4.12 -6.61 -43.58
C ALA A 701 3.97 -6.06 -45.01
N ALA A 702 4.90 -5.19 -45.45
CA ALA A 702 4.92 -4.67 -46.82
C ALA A 702 5.10 -5.78 -47.88
N GLN A 703 5.99 -6.74 -47.63
CA GLN A 703 6.21 -7.87 -48.54
C GLN A 703 4.97 -8.79 -48.60
N ILE A 704 4.37 -9.13 -47.45
CA ILE A 704 3.16 -9.94 -47.38
C ILE A 704 2.02 -9.23 -48.11
N ARG A 705 1.83 -7.92 -47.87
CA ARG A 705 0.81 -7.10 -48.54
C ARG A 705 0.97 -7.11 -50.06
N GLN A 706 2.21 -7.03 -50.55
CA GLN A 706 2.50 -7.08 -51.98
C GLN A 706 2.18 -8.46 -52.59
N LEU A 707 2.45 -9.54 -51.86
CA LEU A 707 2.21 -10.92 -52.30
C LEU A 707 0.74 -11.36 -52.16
N ARG A 708 -0.01 -10.72 -51.25
CA ARG A 708 -1.42 -10.97 -50.95
C ARG A 708 -2.24 -9.67 -50.93
N PRO A 709 -2.46 -9.02 -52.09
CA PRO A 709 -3.22 -7.77 -52.19
C PRO A 709 -4.69 -7.88 -51.75
N GLU A 710 -5.22 -9.09 -51.62
CA GLU A 710 -6.57 -9.40 -51.17
C GLU A 710 -6.70 -9.55 -49.64
N TRP A 711 -5.59 -9.72 -48.92
CA TRP A 711 -5.63 -9.84 -47.46
C TRP A 711 -5.96 -8.50 -46.80
N SER A 712 -6.76 -8.55 -45.74
CA SER A 712 -7.09 -7.38 -44.93
C SER A 712 -5.88 -6.90 -44.12
N ASP A 713 -5.89 -5.62 -43.72
CA ASP A 713 -4.89 -5.04 -42.81
C ASP A 713 -4.62 -5.93 -41.59
N ASN A 714 -5.69 -6.38 -40.93
CA ASN A 714 -5.57 -7.19 -39.71
C ASN A 714 -4.97 -8.57 -39.99
N LEU A 715 -5.28 -9.19 -41.12
CA LEU A 715 -4.69 -10.48 -41.48
C LEU A 715 -3.18 -10.34 -41.74
N VAL A 716 -2.76 -9.31 -42.48
CA VAL A 716 -1.34 -9.01 -42.72
C VAL A 716 -0.61 -8.75 -41.39
N TYR A 717 -1.20 -7.95 -40.49
CA TYR A 717 -0.65 -7.69 -39.16
C TYR A 717 -0.47 -8.99 -38.34
N GLN A 718 -1.51 -9.82 -38.24
CA GLN A 718 -1.46 -11.04 -37.43
C GLN A 718 -0.48 -12.08 -38.00
N GLU A 719 -0.42 -12.25 -39.32
CA GLU A 719 0.57 -13.12 -39.96
C GLU A 719 2.00 -12.62 -39.75
N THR A 720 2.23 -11.31 -39.92
CA THR A 720 3.53 -10.70 -39.65
C THR A 720 3.93 -10.88 -38.18
N ARG A 721 3.02 -10.60 -37.25
CA ARG A 721 3.22 -10.80 -35.80
C ARG A 721 3.54 -12.25 -35.49
N ARG A 722 2.80 -13.21 -36.06
CA ARG A 722 3.03 -14.66 -35.87
C ARG A 722 4.46 -15.07 -36.29
N LEU A 723 4.92 -14.64 -37.47
CA LEU A 723 6.27 -14.93 -37.96
C LEU A 723 7.36 -14.24 -37.13
N MET A 724 7.14 -12.99 -36.72
CA MET A 724 8.07 -12.24 -35.86
C MET A 724 8.23 -12.89 -34.48
N ILE A 725 7.13 -13.35 -33.89
CA ILE A 725 7.15 -14.07 -32.61
C ILE A 725 7.90 -15.40 -32.77
N ALA A 726 7.62 -16.15 -33.83
CA ALA A 726 8.33 -17.39 -34.12
C ALA A 726 9.84 -17.17 -34.28
N LEU A 727 10.24 -16.11 -34.98
CA LEU A 727 11.64 -15.73 -35.16
C LEU A 727 12.29 -15.41 -33.82
N TYR A 728 11.64 -14.57 -33.02
CA TYR A 728 12.13 -14.17 -31.71
C TYR A 728 12.28 -15.36 -30.77
N GLN A 729 11.27 -16.23 -30.66
CA GLN A 729 11.36 -17.46 -29.88
C GLN A 729 12.50 -18.35 -30.36
N HIS A 730 12.72 -18.46 -31.68
CA HIS A 730 13.87 -19.19 -32.20
C HIS A 730 15.18 -18.59 -31.70
N HIS A 731 15.42 -17.27 -31.88
CA HIS A 731 16.63 -16.58 -31.41
C HIS A 731 16.86 -16.73 -29.90
N VAL A 732 15.81 -16.65 -29.08
CA VAL A 732 15.92 -16.85 -27.63
C VAL A 732 16.45 -18.26 -27.32
N TYR A 733 15.90 -19.31 -27.91
CA TYR A 733 16.27 -20.70 -27.57
C TYR A 733 17.52 -21.22 -28.29
N SER A 734 17.80 -20.75 -29.51
CA SER A 734 18.93 -21.23 -30.32
C SER A 734 20.20 -20.41 -30.13
N GLU A 735 20.09 -19.10 -29.91
CA GLU A 735 21.24 -18.19 -29.89
C GLU A 735 21.54 -17.61 -28.50
N TYR A 736 20.53 -17.19 -27.75
CA TYR A 736 20.72 -16.55 -26.44
C TYR A 736 20.87 -17.58 -25.30
N LEU A 737 19.85 -18.42 -25.09
CA LEU A 737 19.73 -19.29 -23.92
C LEU A 737 20.93 -20.25 -23.71
N PRO A 738 21.52 -20.88 -24.74
CA PRO A 738 22.65 -21.78 -24.54
C PRO A 738 23.87 -21.12 -23.90
N LYS A 739 24.07 -19.82 -24.12
CA LYS A 739 25.16 -19.04 -23.54
C LYS A 739 24.92 -18.75 -22.06
N ILE A 740 23.66 -18.62 -21.66
CA ILE A 740 23.29 -18.29 -20.29
C ILE A 740 23.37 -19.53 -19.39
N VAL A 741 22.67 -20.61 -19.78
CA VAL A 741 22.48 -21.80 -18.92
C VAL A 741 23.42 -22.96 -19.26
N GLY A 742 24.14 -22.88 -20.38
CA GLY A 742 25.07 -23.90 -20.86
C GLY A 742 24.41 -25.09 -21.55
N GLN A 743 25.19 -25.76 -22.39
CA GLN A 743 24.76 -26.88 -23.23
C GLN A 743 24.28 -28.09 -22.42
N ARG A 744 24.86 -28.33 -21.24
CA ARG A 744 24.39 -29.41 -20.35
C ARG A 744 22.95 -29.20 -19.94
N LYS A 745 22.59 -27.99 -19.48
CA LYS A 745 21.23 -27.69 -19.03
C LYS A 745 20.24 -27.63 -20.20
N MET A 746 20.68 -27.12 -21.36
CA MET A 746 19.90 -27.18 -22.60
C MET A 746 19.46 -28.62 -22.96
N ARG A 747 20.37 -29.60 -22.80
CA ARG A 747 20.05 -31.02 -23.04
C ARG A 747 19.17 -31.61 -21.96
N GLU A 748 19.50 -31.37 -20.70
CA GLU A 748 18.78 -31.89 -19.53
C GLU A 748 17.28 -31.56 -19.57
N LEU A 749 16.94 -30.32 -19.93
CA LEU A 749 15.55 -29.84 -20.00
C LEU A 749 14.98 -29.78 -21.44
N ASN A 750 15.63 -30.43 -22.41
CA ASN A 750 15.17 -30.51 -23.80
C ASN A 750 14.84 -29.15 -24.47
N LEU A 751 15.62 -28.13 -24.13
CA LEU A 751 15.40 -26.75 -24.58
C LEU A 751 15.89 -26.50 -26.01
N THR A 752 16.89 -27.26 -26.47
CA THR A 752 17.42 -27.13 -27.84
C THR A 752 16.30 -27.34 -28.86
N PRO A 753 16.16 -26.43 -29.85
CA PRO A 753 15.25 -26.66 -30.97
C PRO A 753 15.58 -27.96 -31.71
N ARG A 754 14.57 -28.77 -32.03
CA ARG A 754 14.76 -30.04 -32.76
C ARG A 754 13.78 -30.26 -33.92
N GLY A 755 12.99 -29.26 -34.29
CA GLY A 755 12.02 -29.38 -35.38
C GLY A 755 10.59 -29.22 -34.90
N LEU A 756 9.68 -29.20 -35.88
CA LEU A 756 8.24 -29.18 -35.64
C LEU A 756 7.80 -30.45 -34.91
N ARG A 757 7.24 -30.28 -33.71
CA ARG A 757 6.69 -31.36 -32.87
C ARG A 757 5.79 -30.78 -31.78
N ASN A 758 4.79 -31.56 -31.35
CA ASN A 758 3.95 -31.14 -30.24
C ASN A 758 4.72 -31.20 -28.90
N HIS A 759 4.95 -30.04 -28.33
CA HIS A 759 5.53 -29.84 -26.99
C HIS A 759 4.53 -29.43 -25.94
N TYR A 760 3.33 -29.06 -26.39
CA TYR A 760 2.35 -28.41 -25.56
C TYR A 760 1.74 -29.42 -24.58
N ASP A 761 1.72 -29.02 -23.33
CA ASP A 761 1.15 -29.74 -22.21
C ASP A 761 0.27 -28.76 -21.43
N SER A 762 -1.05 -28.91 -21.55
CA SER A 762 -2.02 -28.02 -20.92
C SER A 762 -1.98 -28.07 -19.39
N THR A 763 -1.28 -29.03 -18.78
CA THR A 763 -1.11 -29.09 -17.33
C THR A 763 0.06 -28.25 -16.83
N VAL A 764 0.91 -27.73 -17.74
CA VAL A 764 2.07 -26.91 -17.38
C VAL A 764 1.67 -25.46 -17.28
N ASN A 765 1.84 -24.87 -16.09
CA ASN A 765 1.64 -23.45 -15.88
C ASN A 765 2.83 -22.64 -16.44
N PRO A 766 2.65 -21.86 -17.54
CA PRO A 766 3.71 -21.06 -18.12
C PRO A 766 4.02 -19.78 -17.33
N SER A 767 3.26 -19.45 -16.27
CA SER A 767 3.47 -18.20 -15.54
C SER A 767 4.91 -18.05 -15.06
N VAL A 768 5.41 -16.81 -15.06
CA VAL A 768 6.74 -16.51 -14.54
C VAL A 768 6.84 -16.83 -13.06
N ALA A 769 7.90 -17.52 -12.65
CA ALA A 769 8.23 -17.77 -11.25
C ALA A 769 8.87 -16.53 -10.60
N VAL A 770 8.55 -16.29 -9.33
CA VAL A 770 9.12 -15.16 -8.57
C VAL A 770 10.65 -15.25 -8.44
N GLU A 771 11.19 -16.45 -8.25
CA GLU A 771 12.63 -16.72 -8.16
C GLU A 771 13.33 -16.44 -9.49
N PHE A 772 12.65 -16.69 -10.61
CA PHE A 772 13.12 -16.31 -11.93
C PHE A 772 13.15 -14.79 -12.12
N CYS A 773 12.01 -14.11 -11.96
CA CYS A 773 11.90 -12.69 -12.34
C CYS A 773 12.54 -11.71 -11.35
N SER A 774 12.66 -12.11 -10.08
CA SER A 774 13.10 -11.23 -9.01
C SER A 774 14.50 -11.57 -8.49
N ALA A 775 15.09 -12.67 -8.95
CA ALA A 775 16.48 -13.01 -8.69
C ALA A 775 17.21 -13.50 -9.95
N ALA A 776 16.87 -14.67 -10.49
CA ALA A 776 17.72 -15.34 -11.47
C ALA A 776 17.91 -14.57 -12.78
N PHE A 777 16.84 -14.06 -13.39
CA PHE A 777 16.91 -13.32 -14.66
C PHE A 777 17.34 -11.85 -14.48
N ARG A 778 17.75 -11.45 -13.26
CA ARG A 778 18.34 -10.13 -12.97
C ARG A 778 19.88 -10.15 -12.98
N PHE A 779 20.49 -11.27 -13.36
CA PHE A 779 21.95 -11.38 -13.49
C PHE A 779 22.52 -10.32 -14.45
N GLY A 780 21.77 -9.99 -15.52
CA GLY A 780 22.16 -9.00 -16.52
C GLY A 780 22.39 -7.58 -15.98
N HIS A 781 21.91 -7.27 -14.77
CA HIS A 781 22.26 -6.00 -14.12
C HIS A 781 23.76 -5.89 -13.77
N SER A 782 24.44 -7.00 -13.47
CA SER A 782 25.90 -7.01 -13.26
C SER A 782 26.67 -6.77 -14.56
N GLN A 783 26.08 -7.18 -15.69
CA GLN A 783 26.66 -7.02 -17.02
C GLN A 783 26.50 -5.60 -17.60
N ALA A 784 25.77 -4.72 -16.90
CA ALA A 784 25.52 -3.36 -17.34
C ALA A 784 26.77 -2.48 -17.19
N ARG A 785 27.19 -1.92 -18.32
CA ARG A 785 28.29 -0.95 -18.40
C ARG A 785 27.87 0.40 -17.80
N ARG A 786 28.86 1.22 -17.46
CA ARG A 786 28.60 2.63 -17.11
C ARG A 786 28.22 3.50 -18.31
N ASP A 787 28.47 3.00 -19.52
CA ASP A 787 28.35 3.72 -20.77
C ASP A 787 27.67 2.86 -21.85
N ILE A 788 26.92 3.50 -22.75
CA ILE A 788 26.46 2.90 -24.00
C ILE A 788 27.45 3.33 -25.10
N PRO A 789 28.31 2.41 -25.59
CA PRO A 789 29.33 2.70 -26.59
C PRO A 789 28.71 3.01 -27.95
N ARG A 790 29.43 3.82 -28.74
CA ARG A 790 29.04 4.21 -30.10
C ARG A 790 30.22 4.08 -31.05
N THR A 791 30.04 3.36 -32.15
CA THR A 791 31.09 3.15 -33.15
C THR A 791 30.57 3.27 -34.58
N THR A 792 31.46 3.54 -35.53
CA THR A 792 31.19 3.40 -36.96
C THR A 792 31.40 1.96 -37.45
N ASN A 793 31.14 1.70 -38.74
CA ASN A 793 31.43 0.43 -39.39
C ASN A 793 32.90 0.00 -39.28
N ASN A 794 33.82 0.96 -39.27
CA ASN A 794 35.26 0.70 -39.16
C ASN A 794 35.71 0.57 -37.70
N ASN A 795 34.75 0.34 -36.78
CA ASN A 795 34.96 0.26 -35.34
C ASN A 795 35.63 1.50 -34.73
N LEU A 796 35.43 2.67 -35.34
CA LEU A 796 35.92 3.94 -34.82
C LEU A 796 34.91 4.51 -33.83
N THR A 797 35.35 4.94 -32.65
CA THR A 797 34.48 5.57 -31.65
C THR A 797 33.88 6.87 -32.20
N VAL A 798 32.58 7.08 -31.98
CA VAL A 798 31.84 8.26 -32.43
C VAL A 798 31.44 9.11 -31.23
N GLY A 799 31.89 10.37 -31.22
CA GLY A 799 31.52 11.36 -30.20
C GLY A 799 31.76 10.91 -28.76
N ALA A 800 31.10 11.57 -27.80
CA ALA A 800 31.12 11.17 -26.40
C ALA A 800 30.25 9.92 -26.17
N LYS A 801 30.68 9.03 -25.27
CA LYS A 801 29.85 7.89 -24.89
C LYS A 801 28.62 8.37 -24.12
N ILE A 802 27.51 7.62 -24.23
CA ILE A 802 26.29 7.94 -23.49
C ILE A 802 26.44 7.37 -22.08
N ASP A 803 26.47 8.23 -21.07
CA ASP A 803 26.58 7.81 -19.67
C ASP A 803 25.27 7.18 -19.18
N LEU A 804 25.31 5.97 -18.64
CA LEU A 804 24.10 5.26 -18.22
C LEU A 804 23.37 6.00 -17.08
N GLY A 805 24.09 6.46 -16.06
CA GLY A 805 23.52 7.12 -14.88
C GLY A 805 22.85 8.45 -15.23
N GLN A 806 23.45 9.22 -16.13
CA GLN A 806 22.89 10.49 -16.57
C GLN A 806 21.79 10.36 -17.63
N HIS A 807 21.58 9.18 -18.23
CA HIS A 807 20.62 9.01 -19.33
C HIS A 807 19.47 8.03 -19.02
N ILE A 808 19.24 7.68 -17.76
CA ILE A 808 18.01 6.98 -17.36
C ILE A 808 16.80 7.91 -17.57
N PHE A 809 15.83 7.50 -18.38
CA PHE A 809 14.66 8.30 -18.83
C PHE A 809 14.96 9.57 -19.62
N TYR A 810 16.17 9.68 -20.15
CA TYR A 810 16.54 10.76 -21.04
C TYR A 810 16.85 10.23 -22.43
N SER A 811 16.04 10.62 -23.42
CA SER A 811 16.17 10.24 -24.84
C SER A 811 16.91 11.27 -25.67
N ASP A 812 17.40 12.37 -25.07
CA ASP A 812 18.11 13.44 -25.76
C ASP A 812 19.29 12.99 -26.64
N PRO A 813 20.08 11.94 -26.30
CA PRO A 813 21.13 11.46 -27.21
C PRO A 813 20.59 10.93 -28.54
N LEU A 814 19.37 10.40 -28.58
CA LEU A 814 18.82 9.81 -29.82
C LEU A 814 18.40 10.87 -30.84
N TYR A 815 18.38 12.13 -30.43
CA TYR A 815 18.16 13.28 -31.31
C TYR A 815 19.46 13.93 -31.77
N ASP A 816 20.62 13.41 -31.36
CA ASP A 816 21.92 13.75 -31.94
C ASP A 816 22.14 12.91 -33.21
N ARG A 817 22.48 13.59 -34.32
CA ARG A 817 22.81 12.96 -35.60
C ARG A 817 24.03 12.05 -35.54
N THR A 818 24.85 12.14 -34.48
CA THR A 818 25.98 11.23 -34.27
C THR A 818 25.63 10.00 -33.42
N ALA A 819 24.57 10.04 -32.62
CA ALA A 819 24.13 8.95 -31.74
C ALA A 819 22.91 8.23 -32.32
N THR A 820 23.09 7.75 -33.54
CA THR A 820 22.04 7.02 -34.28
C THR A 820 21.89 5.59 -33.77
N VAL A 821 20.74 4.99 -34.07
CA VAL A 821 20.48 3.54 -33.89
C VAL A 821 21.63 2.69 -34.43
N SER A 822 22.20 3.06 -35.58
CA SER A 822 23.34 2.35 -36.16
C SER A 822 24.60 2.43 -35.32
N THR A 823 25.01 3.64 -34.92
CA THR A 823 26.25 3.82 -34.15
C THR A 823 26.18 3.15 -32.78
N MET A 824 25.02 3.19 -32.13
CA MET A 824 24.79 2.53 -30.85
C MET A 824 24.75 1.01 -31.00
N THR A 825 24.03 0.48 -31.98
CA THR A 825 23.98 -0.98 -32.23
C THR A 825 25.36 -1.53 -32.52
N MET A 826 26.12 -0.90 -33.41
CA MET A 826 27.50 -1.27 -33.69
C MET A 826 28.38 -1.17 -32.45
N GLY A 827 28.23 -0.11 -31.66
CA GLY A 827 28.98 0.05 -30.42
C GLY A 827 28.72 -1.07 -29.43
N MET A 828 27.45 -1.46 -29.21
CA MET A 828 27.07 -2.54 -28.30
C MET A 828 27.56 -3.92 -28.79
N VAL A 829 27.54 -4.14 -30.10
CA VAL A 829 27.99 -5.40 -30.72
C VAL A 829 29.52 -5.51 -30.72
N ASN A 830 30.24 -4.40 -30.91
CA ASN A 830 31.70 -4.37 -31.00
C ASN A 830 32.41 -4.06 -29.68
N SER A 831 31.69 -3.84 -28.59
CA SER A 831 32.28 -3.60 -27.26
C SER A 831 31.98 -4.75 -26.31
N PRO A 832 32.91 -5.12 -25.42
CA PRO A 832 32.65 -6.18 -24.43
C PRO A 832 31.58 -5.74 -23.42
N GLY A 833 30.77 -6.69 -22.96
CA GLY A 833 29.87 -6.49 -21.82
C GLY A 833 30.63 -6.59 -20.50
N MET A 834 30.07 -6.05 -19.40
CA MET A 834 30.62 -6.37 -18.07
C MET A 834 30.40 -7.87 -17.78
N ALA A 835 31.25 -8.46 -16.94
CA ALA A 835 31.11 -9.84 -16.53
C ALA A 835 29.84 -10.07 -15.69
N SER A 836 29.32 -11.29 -15.72
CA SER A 836 28.24 -11.70 -14.82
C SER A 836 28.81 -12.14 -13.48
N ASP A 837 29.20 -11.18 -12.65
CA ASP A 837 29.82 -11.41 -11.35
C ASP A 837 29.26 -10.45 -10.28
N ARG A 838 29.93 -10.35 -9.13
CA ARG A 838 29.54 -9.45 -8.05
C ARG A 838 29.85 -7.98 -8.33
N GLN A 839 30.56 -7.60 -9.37
CA GLN A 839 31.03 -6.24 -9.58
C GLN A 839 30.01 -5.44 -10.39
N PHE A 840 29.50 -4.37 -9.80
CA PHE A 840 28.56 -3.48 -10.47
C PHE A 840 29.22 -2.13 -10.78
N SER A 841 28.92 -1.59 -11.95
CA SER A 841 29.38 -0.25 -12.34
C SER A 841 28.78 0.83 -11.44
N PHE A 842 29.50 1.94 -11.28
CA PHE A 842 29.08 3.08 -10.44
C PHE A 842 27.60 3.48 -10.61
N PRO A 843 27.08 3.73 -11.82
CA PRO A 843 25.70 4.19 -11.99
C PRO A 843 24.69 3.13 -11.52
N MET A 844 24.97 1.84 -11.67
CA MET A 844 24.09 0.76 -11.22
C MET A 844 23.92 0.75 -9.69
N ARG A 845 24.94 1.17 -8.94
CA ARG A 845 24.93 1.17 -7.47
C ARG A 845 24.48 2.48 -6.84
N HIS A 846 24.45 3.57 -7.59
CA HIS A 846 24.32 4.91 -7.03
C HIS A 846 23.36 5.83 -7.78
N GLU A 847 23.23 5.68 -9.10
CA GLU A 847 22.60 6.69 -9.96
C GLU A 847 21.40 6.16 -10.75
N MET A 848 21.00 4.90 -10.58
CA MET A 848 19.80 4.40 -11.22
C MET A 848 18.59 5.24 -10.80
N PHE A 849 17.89 5.78 -11.80
CA PHE A 849 16.75 6.69 -11.61
C PHE A 849 17.09 7.99 -10.87
N ALA A 850 18.34 8.43 -10.93
CA ALA A 850 18.75 9.73 -10.39
C ALA A 850 18.25 10.88 -11.26
N THR A 851 17.98 12.02 -10.62
CA THR A 851 17.78 13.28 -11.33
C THR A 851 19.14 13.87 -11.68
N ARG A 852 19.35 14.25 -12.94
CA ARG A 852 20.60 14.90 -13.41
C ARG A 852 21.01 16.05 -12.48
N GLY A 853 22.28 16.05 -12.08
CA GLY A 853 22.85 17.09 -11.21
C GLY A 853 22.45 17.02 -9.72
N ARG A 854 21.65 16.04 -9.28
CA ARG A 854 21.26 15.88 -7.87
C ARG A 854 21.90 14.63 -7.27
N ARG A 855 22.99 14.81 -6.51
CA ARG A 855 23.67 13.73 -5.79
C ARG A 855 22.71 12.97 -4.88
N ALA A 856 22.85 11.65 -4.81
CA ALA A 856 22.06 10.75 -3.97
C ALA A 856 20.53 10.82 -4.20
N SER A 857 20.10 11.28 -5.36
CA SER A 857 18.69 11.24 -5.77
C SER A 857 18.28 9.91 -6.43
N GLY A 858 19.24 9.08 -6.84
CA GLY A 858 18.99 7.75 -7.40
C GLY A 858 18.75 6.68 -6.35
N ILE A 859 18.88 5.43 -6.77
CA ILE A 859 18.85 4.24 -5.92
C ILE A 859 20.02 3.30 -6.22
N ASP A 860 20.28 2.40 -5.29
CA ASP A 860 21.20 1.28 -5.46
C ASP A 860 20.44 0.08 -6.03
N LEU A 861 20.66 -0.26 -7.32
CA LEU A 861 19.91 -1.33 -7.97
C LEU A 861 20.23 -2.73 -7.42
N PRO A 862 21.51 -3.11 -7.15
CA PRO A 862 21.82 -4.33 -6.42
C PRO A 862 21.12 -4.44 -5.06
N ALA A 863 21.12 -3.38 -4.25
CA ALA A 863 20.44 -3.36 -2.95
C ALA A 863 18.91 -3.52 -3.12
N VAL A 864 18.34 -2.88 -4.15
CA VAL A 864 16.93 -3.07 -4.52
C VAL A 864 16.64 -4.49 -5.00
N ASN A 865 17.53 -5.15 -5.73
CA ASN A 865 17.34 -6.54 -6.16
C ASN A 865 17.28 -7.50 -4.96
N VAL A 866 18.20 -7.34 -4.01
CA VAL A 866 18.20 -8.14 -2.77
C VAL A 866 16.93 -7.87 -1.96
N MET A 867 16.58 -6.60 -1.77
CA MET A 867 15.37 -6.24 -1.01
C MET A 867 14.09 -6.68 -1.73
N ARG A 868 14.08 -6.68 -3.07
CA ARG A 868 12.97 -7.17 -3.89
C ARG A 868 12.78 -8.68 -3.71
N GLY A 869 13.85 -9.43 -3.51
CA GLY A 869 13.75 -10.84 -3.13
C GLY A 869 13.14 -11.04 -1.74
N ARG A 870 13.59 -10.27 -0.75
CA ARG A 870 13.06 -10.31 0.63
C ARG A 870 11.58 -9.91 0.70
N GLU A 871 11.18 -8.85 -0.01
CA GLU A 871 9.82 -8.32 0.05
C GLU A 871 8.78 -9.17 -0.69
N LYS A 872 9.22 -9.96 -1.67
CA LYS A 872 8.40 -10.95 -2.36
C LYS A 872 8.42 -12.34 -1.70
N GLY A 873 9.09 -12.46 -0.55
CA GLY A 873 9.17 -13.69 0.23
C GLY A 873 9.89 -14.82 -0.50
N ILE A 874 11.00 -14.54 -1.18
CA ILE A 874 11.87 -15.56 -1.77
C ILE A 874 12.70 -16.23 -0.67
N GLN A 875 12.80 -17.55 -0.74
CA GLN A 875 13.59 -18.35 0.18
C GLN A 875 15.09 -18.01 0.09
N PRO A 876 15.85 -18.16 1.19
CA PRO A 876 17.29 -18.08 1.15
C PRO A 876 17.90 -19.03 0.12
N TYR A 877 19.05 -18.62 -0.41
CA TYR A 877 19.83 -19.35 -1.41
C TYR A 877 20.00 -20.83 -1.07
N ASN A 878 20.33 -21.16 0.18
CA ASN A 878 20.59 -22.53 0.61
C ASN A 878 19.34 -23.44 0.52
N GLU A 879 18.15 -22.90 0.79
CA GLU A 879 16.89 -23.65 0.66
C GLU A 879 16.52 -23.89 -0.81
N ILE A 880 16.74 -22.90 -1.68
CA ILE A 880 16.52 -23.04 -3.12
C ILE A 880 17.43 -24.14 -3.68
N ARG A 881 18.72 -24.14 -3.32
CA ARG A 881 19.67 -25.18 -3.73
C ARG A 881 19.18 -26.58 -3.39
N ALA A 882 18.59 -26.76 -2.22
CA ALA A 882 18.11 -28.07 -1.76
C ALA A 882 16.96 -28.64 -2.61
N ARG A 883 16.31 -27.84 -3.45
CA ARG A 883 15.28 -28.30 -4.42
C ARG A 883 15.82 -28.55 -5.82
N ILE A 884 17.06 -28.16 -6.10
CA ILE A 884 17.64 -28.30 -7.43
C ILE A 884 18.34 -29.66 -7.55
N PRO A 885 18.00 -30.47 -8.56
CA PRO A 885 18.67 -31.76 -8.79
C PRO A 885 20.18 -31.61 -8.91
N GLY A 886 20.91 -32.44 -8.14
CA GLY A 886 22.38 -32.45 -8.12
C GLY A 886 23.02 -31.40 -7.21
N LEU A 887 22.24 -30.55 -6.54
CA LEU A 887 22.70 -29.67 -5.47
C LEU A 887 22.22 -30.18 -4.11
N SER A 888 22.90 -29.77 -3.06
CA SER A 888 22.56 -30.10 -1.67
C SER A 888 22.69 -28.86 -0.79
N PRO A 889 21.90 -28.78 0.31
CA PRO A 889 22.09 -27.73 1.29
C PRO A 889 23.50 -27.82 1.88
N VAL A 890 24.10 -26.66 2.14
CA VAL A 890 25.41 -26.54 2.80
C VAL A 890 25.23 -26.22 4.27
N ALA A 891 26.09 -26.77 5.13
CA ALA A 891 26.03 -26.54 6.59
C ALA A 891 26.93 -25.39 7.07
N SER A 892 27.85 -24.90 6.22
CA SER A 892 28.78 -23.82 6.56
C SER A 892 29.29 -23.11 5.31
N PHE A 893 29.83 -21.91 5.47
CA PHE A 893 30.38 -21.12 4.35
C PHE A 893 31.48 -21.88 3.60
N ASP A 894 32.30 -22.66 4.31
CA ASP A 894 33.38 -23.44 3.71
C ASP A 894 32.91 -24.58 2.81
N ALA A 895 31.68 -25.06 2.99
CA ALA A 895 31.09 -26.06 2.11
C ALA A 895 30.73 -25.50 0.72
N LEU A 896 30.71 -24.17 0.54
CA LEU A 896 30.47 -23.51 -0.75
C LEU A 896 31.69 -23.50 -1.69
N ARG A 897 32.87 -23.98 -1.25
CA ARG A 897 34.11 -23.99 -2.07
C ARG A 897 34.00 -24.77 -3.39
N ARG A 898 33.00 -25.62 -3.53
CA ARG A 898 32.72 -26.36 -4.78
C ARG A 898 32.08 -25.47 -5.84
N GLU A 899 31.26 -24.51 -5.44
CA GLU A 899 30.50 -23.63 -6.33
C GLU A 899 30.96 -22.17 -6.30
N MET A 900 31.72 -21.74 -5.29
CA MET A 900 32.16 -20.35 -5.13
C MET A 900 33.66 -20.28 -4.89
N ASP A 901 34.25 -19.17 -5.34
CA ASP A 901 35.66 -18.88 -5.09
C ASP A 901 35.88 -18.41 -3.65
N GLN A 902 37.09 -18.65 -3.12
CA GLN A 902 37.40 -18.39 -1.71
C GLN A 902 37.17 -16.91 -1.32
N ALA A 903 37.44 -15.96 -2.24
CA ALA A 903 37.18 -14.55 -2.00
C ALA A 903 35.68 -14.25 -1.81
N ASN A 904 34.79 -14.90 -2.57
CA ASN A 904 33.35 -14.73 -2.44
C ASN A 904 32.84 -15.35 -1.11
N ILE A 905 33.41 -16.48 -0.70
CA ILE A 905 33.08 -17.14 0.58
C ILE A 905 33.47 -16.25 1.76
N GLU A 906 34.62 -15.59 1.69
CA GLU A 906 35.07 -14.69 2.74
C GLU A 906 34.17 -13.44 2.84
N LEU A 907 33.74 -12.87 1.70
CA LEU A 907 32.77 -11.78 1.68
C LEU A 907 31.42 -12.19 2.29
N LEU A 908 30.95 -13.41 2.01
CA LEU A 908 29.74 -13.96 2.63
C LEU A 908 29.88 -14.06 4.15
N ARG A 909 31.01 -14.60 4.63
CA ARG A 909 31.32 -14.74 6.06
C ARG A 909 31.37 -13.38 6.79
N GLN A 910 31.82 -12.33 6.10
CA GLN A 910 31.86 -10.96 6.65
C GLN A 910 30.51 -10.23 6.60
N THR A 911 29.55 -10.76 5.83
CA THR A 911 28.28 -10.09 5.55
C THR A 911 27.10 -10.76 6.26
N TYR A 912 27.06 -12.10 6.30
CA TYR A 912 25.97 -12.88 6.88
C TYR A 912 26.44 -13.71 8.07
N ASP A 913 25.57 -13.86 9.06
CA ASP A 913 25.86 -14.68 10.24
C ASP A 913 25.78 -16.19 9.94
N SER A 914 24.90 -16.60 9.02
CA SER A 914 24.70 -17.98 8.60
C SER A 914 24.63 -18.15 7.08
N VAL A 915 24.97 -19.34 6.59
CA VAL A 915 24.73 -19.72 5.18
C VAL A 915 23.24 -19.76 4.82
N ASP A 916 22.38 -19.96 5.81
CA ASP A 916 20.93 -19.97 5.64
C ASP A 916 20.34 -18.56 5.51
N ASP A 917 21.15 -17.51 5.66
CA ASP A 917 20.71 -16.12 5.52
C ASP A 917 20.93 -15.54 4.12
N ILE A 918 21.78 -16.21 3.32
CA ILE A 918 22.23 -15.72 2.02
C ILE A 918 21.01 -15.48 1.12
N ASP A 919 20.85 -14.23 0.68
CA ASP A 919 19.79 -13.88 -0.26
C ASP A 919 20.03 -14.58 -1.62
N LEU A 920 18.96 -15.09 -2.25
CA LEU A 920 19.08 -15.82 -3.52
C LEU A 920 19.89 -15.04 -4.55
N TYR A 921 19.57 -13.76 -4.78
CA TYR A 921 20.29 -12.93 -5.76
C TYR A 921 21.80 -12.84 -5.50
N VAL A 922 22.20 -12.76 -4.22
CA VAL A 922 23.62 -12.74 -3.83
C VAL A 922 24.26 -14.08 -4.15
N GLY A 923 23.67 -15.19 -3.72
CA GLY A 923 24.20 -16.52 -3.98
C GLY A 923 24.38 -16.78 -5.49
N LEU A 924 23.42 -16.38 -6.31
CA LEU A 924 23.46 -16.56 -7.77
C LEU A 924 24.64 -15.87 -8.46
N LEU A 925 25.01 -14.66 -8.04
CA LEU A 925 26.14 -13.91 -8.62
C LEU A 925 27.50 -14.35 -8.10
N LEU A 926 27.54 -15.06 -6.98
CA LEU A 926 28.78 -15.54 -6.37
C LEU A 926 29.16 -16.96 -6.80
N GLU A 927 28.22 -17.70 -7.40
CA GLU A 927 28.50 -19.01 -8.00
C GLU A 927 29.33 -18.90 -9.28
N ARG A 928 30.33 -19.76 -9.40
CA ARG A 928 31.07 -19.95 -10.65
C ARG A 928 30.31 -20.89 -11.60
N PRO A 929 30.38 -20.66 -12.92
CA PRO A 929 29.84 -21.59 -13.90
C PRO A 929 30.51 -22.96 -13.78
N THR A 930 29.69 -24.02 -13.66
CA THR A 930 30.19 -25.42 -13.64
C THR A 930 30.19 -26.06 -15.03
N ASP A 931 29.52 -25.44 -16.00
CA ASP A 931 29.60 -25.77 -17.42
C ASP A 931 30.42 -24.65 -18.11
N PRO A 932 31.52 -24.95 -18.83
CA PRO A 932 32.33 -23.92 -19.49
C PRO A 932 31.57 -23.15 -20.58
N THR A 933 30.45 -23.70 -21.06
CA THR A 933 29.55 -23.03 -22.02
C THR A 933 28.49 -22.15 -21.36
N ALA A 934 28.31 -22.25 -20.03
CA ALA A 934 27.38 -21.41 -19.28
C ALA A 934 28.03 -20.10 -18.85
N LEU A 935 27.20 -19.08 -18.73
CA LEU A 935 27.56 -17.80 -18.11
C LEU A 935 27.30 -17.81 -16.61
N LEU A 936 26.32 -18.60 -16.15
CA LEU A 936 25.88 -18.62 -14.76
C LEU A 936 26.28 -19.89 -14.02
N GLY A 937 26.30 -19.80 -12.70
CA GLY A 937 26.39 -20.93 -11.79
C GLY A 937 25.25 -21.95 -11.93
N PRO A 938 25.37 -23.13 -11.29
CA PRO A 938 24.39 -24.20 -11.39
C PRO A 938 22.99 -23.81 -10.92
N THR A 939 22.85 -23.00 -9.86
CA THR A 939 21.54 -22.59 -9.33
C THR A 939 20.84 -21.66 -10.31
N GLY A 940 21.54 -20.61 -10.77
CA GLY A 940 20.97 -19.63 -11.70
C GLY A 940 20.64 -20.25 -13.06
N SER A 941 21.53 -21.11 -13.57
CA SER A 941 21.30 -21.85 -14.80
C SER A 941 20.06 -22.74 -14.72
N HIS A 942 19.83 -23.41 -13.58
CA HIS A 942 18.64 -24.25 -13.42
C HIS A 942 17.35 -23.44 -13.36
N LEU A 943 17.29 -22.37 -12.54
CA LEU A 943 16.07 -21.55 -12.41
C LEU A 943 15.65 -20.91 -13.75
N ILE A 944 16.63 -20.44 -14.54
CA ILE A 944 16.35 -19.89 -15.87
C ILE A 944 15.88 -21.00 -16.82
N ALA A 945 16.59 -22.12 -16.87
CA ALA A 945 16.25 -23.21 -17.77
C ALA A 945 14.89 -23.86 -17.44
N ASP A 946 14.53 -23.97 -16.15
CA ASP A 946 13.22 -24.42 -15.69
C ASP A 946 12.10 -23.51 -16.20
N GLN A 947 12.24 -22.19 -16.03
CA GLN A 947 11.25 -21.23 -16.51
C GLN A 947 11.11 -21.27 -18.04
N LEU A 948 12.22 -21.37 -18.78
CA LEU A 948 12.18 -21.48 -20.24
C LEU A 948 11.57 -22.83 -20.66
N SER A 949 11.78 -23.91 -19.92
CA SER A 949 11.08 -25.18 -20.17
C SER A 949 9.57 -25.03 -19.96
N ALA A 950 9.15 -24.31 -18.92
CA ALA A 950 7.75 -24.02 -18.66
C ALA A 950 7.12 -23.18 -19.77
N PHE A 951 7.80 -22.15 -20.28
CA PHE A 951 7.33 -21.40 -21.45
C PHE A 951 7.20 -22.28 -22.68
N LYS A 952 8.20 -23.09 -22.99
CA LYS A 952 8.16 -23.99 -24.17
C LYS A 952 7.01 -24.99 -24.13
N ARG A 953 6.76 -25.59 -22.97
CA ARG A 953 5.75 -26.64 -22.79
C ARG A 953 4.35 -26.10 -22.51
N GLY A 954 4.24 -24.98 -21.80
CA GLY A 954 2.98 -24.38 -21.41
C GLY A 954 2.40 -23.41 -22.46
N ASP A 955 3.09 -23.20 -23.58
CA ASP A 955 2.66 -22.29 -24.64
C ASP A 955 2.13 -23.05 -25.87
N ARG A 956 0.80 -23.02 -26.06
CA ARG A 956 0.12 -23.67 -27.19
C ARG A 956 0.60 -23.15 -28.55
N PHE A 957 1.11 -21.93 -28.60
CA PHE A 957 1.53 -21.28 -29.85
C PHE A 957 3.06 -21.25 -30.00
N PHE A 958 3.81 -21.97 -29.14
CA PHE A 958 5.26 -22.04 -29.26
C PHE A 958 5.66 -22.46 -30.68
N TYR A 959 6.69 -21.84 -31.26
CA TYR A 959 6.95 -21.90 -32.70
C TYR A 959 7.26 -23.31 -33.25
N GLU A 960 7.70 -24.26 -32.40
CA GLU A 960 7.89 -25.66 -32.80
C GLU A 960 6.59 -26.48 -32.72
N ASN A 961 5.54 -25.98 -32.06
CA ASN A 961 4.31 -26.73 -31.85
C ASN A 961 3.50 -26.91 -33.14
N THR A 962 3.01 -28.12 -33.36
CA THR A 962 2.21 -28.52 -34.52
C THR A 962 0.72 -28.68 -34.21
N ALA A 963 0.34 -28.73 -32.94
CA ALA A 963 -1.03 -29.03 -32.50
C ALA A 963 -1.92 -27.78 -32.33
N THR A 964 -1.74 -26.78 -33.19
CA THR A 964 -2.55 -25.54 -33.18
C THR A 964 -2.81 -25.07 -34.62
N PRO A 965 -3.97 -24.50 -34.95
CA PRO A 965 -4.29 -24.07 -36.31
C PRO A 965 -3.30 -23.07 -36.93
N GLY A 966 -2.66 -22.23 -36.11
CA GLY A 966 -1.62 -21.29 -36.55
C GLY A 966 -0.19 -21.84 -36.50
N ALA A 967 -0.02 -23.16 -36.38
CA ALA A 967 1.29 -23.80 -36.35
C ALA A 967 2.09 -23.46 -37.62
N LEU A 968 3.41 -23.38 -37.48
CA LEU A 968 4.27 -23.13 -38.63
C LEU A 968 4.21 -24.31 -39.60
N SER A 969 4.17 -24.01 -40.91
CA SER A 969 4.44 -25.00 -41.93
C SER A 969 5.91 -25.40 -41.92
N GLN A 970 6.25 -26.54 -42.55
CA GLN A 970 7.65 -26.96 -42.66
C GLN A 970 8.51 -25.95 -43.43
N ALA A 971 7.93 -25.24 -44.40
CA ALA A 971 8.61 -24.19 -45.16
C ALA A 971 8.88 -22.96 -44.28
N GLU A 972 7.89 -22.53 -43.49
CA GLU A 972 8.02 -21.43 -42.53
C GLU A 972 9.08 -21.74 -41.46
N TYR A 973 9.00 -22.93 -40.84
CA TYR A 973 10.00 -23.37 -39.85
C TYR A 973 11.42 -23.37 -40.43
N ASN A 974 11.58 -23.86 -41.67
CA ASN A 974 12.87 -23.87 -42.34
C ASN A 974 13.38 -22.46 -42.65
N ALA A 975 12.51 -21.50 -42.96
CA ALA A 975 12.89 -20.11 -43.15
C ALA A 975 13.33 -19.49 -41.81
N ILE A 976 12.53 -19.66 -40.75
CA ILE A 976 12.79 -19.14 -39.40
C ILE A 976 14.12 -19.64 -38.85
N ARG A 977 14.40 -20.96 -38.92
CA ARG A 977 15.65 -21.53 -38.37
C ARG A 977 16.92 -21.05 -39.07
N THR A 978 16.80 -20.49 -40.28
CA THR A 978 17.95 -20.02 -41.07
C THR A 978 18.19 -18.51 -40.95
N PHE A 979 17.20 -17.76 -40.48
CA PHE A 979 17.29 -16.31 -40.31
C PHE A 979 17.88 -15.99 -38.93
N SER A 980 19.19 -15.80 -38.88
CA SER A 980 19.91 -15.54 -37.61
C SER A 980 19.59 -14.17 -37.01
N LEU A 981 19.85 -14.00 -35.71
CA LEU A 981 19.75 -12.69 -35.07
C LEU A 981 20.76 -11.71 -35.68
N ALA A 982 21.97 -12.16 -36.05
CA ALA A 982 22.95 -11.34 -36.76
C ALA A 982 22.39 -10.77 -38.08
N GLN A 983 21.64 -11.58 -38.84
CA GLN A 983 20.96 -11.13 -40.04
C GLN A 983 19.86 -10.10 -39.73
N LEU A 984 19.03 -10.34 -38.70
CA LEU A 984 18.01 -9.38 -38.26
C LEU A 984 18.64 -8.01 -37.98
N ILE A 985 19.78 -7.98 -37.28
CA ILE A 985 20.50 -6.75 -36.97
C ILE A 985 21.05 -6.10 -38.24
N CYS A 986 21.73 -6.86 -39.11
CA CYS A 986 22.25 -6.34 -40.39
C CYS A 986 21.17 -5.70 -41.25
N GLU A 987 20.03 -6.37 -41.45
CA GLU A 987 18.99 -5.88 -42.35
C GLU A 987 18.31 -4.61 -41.80
N ASN A 988 18.37 -4.34 -40.49
CA ASN A 988 17.68 -3.21 -39.86
C ASN A 988 18.59 -2.10 -39.33
N THR A 989 19.91 -2.28 -39.46
CA THR A 989 20.91 -1.32 -39.00
C THR A 989 21.53 -0.61 -40.19
N GLU A 990 21.19 0.66 -40.38
CA GLU A 990 21.65 1.44 -41.55
C GLU A 990 23.18 1.55 -41.56
N GLY A 991 23.77 1.26 -42.71
CA GLY A 991 25.21 1.33 -42.93
C GLY A 991 25.99 0.12 -42.43
N MET A 992 25.45 -0.78 -41.61
CA MET A 992 26.22 -1.93 -41.10
C MET A 992 26.68 -2.85 -42.25
N GLU A 993 27.99 -3.02 -42.40
CA GLU A 993 28.58 -3.87 -43.45
C GLU A 993 29.09 -5.21 -42.92
N LEU A 994 29.60 -5.22 -41.69
CA LEU A 994 30.20 -6.37 -41.02
C LEU A 994 29.51 -6.60 -39.68
N VAL A 995 29.27 -7.87 -39.36
CA VAL A 995 28.70 -8.30 -38.08
C VAL A 995 29.32 -9.62 -37.66
N GLN A 996 29.43 -9.87 -36.36
CA GLN A 996 29.83 -11.16 -35.81
C GLN A 996 28.80 -12.22 -36.24
N ARG A 997 29.29 -13.40 -36.65
CA ARG A 997 28.40 -14.49 -37.10
C ARG A 997 27.47 -14.93 -35.96
N ASP A 998 28.01 -15.12 -34.77
CA ASP A 998 27.28 -15.16 -33.52
C ASP A 998 27.27 -13.75 -32.92
N ILE A 999 26.12 -13.07 -33.05
CA ILE A 999 25.96 -11.65 -32.70
C ILE A 999 26.35 -11.32 -31.26
N PHE A 1000 26.38 -12.31 -30.36
CA PHE A 1000 26.70 -12.09 -28.94
C PHE A 1000 28.17 -12.31 -28.59
N GLN A 1001 28.93 -13.00 -29.44
CA GLN A 1001 30.32 -13.31 -29.17
C GLN A 1001 31.22 -12.15 -29.60
N HIS A 1002 31.92 -11.53 -28.65
CA HIS A 1002 32.71 -10.32 -28.88
C HIS A 1002 33.84 -10.52 -29.90
N ASN A 1003 34.52 -11.67 -29.82
CA ASN A 1003 35.69 -12.03 -30.63
C ASN A 1003 35.38 -13.04 -31.75
N ASP A 1004 34.10 -13.23 -32.11
CA ASP A 1004 33.75 -14.13 -33.20
C ASP A 1004 34.09 -13.53 -34.57
N ARG A 1005 34.22 -14.41 -35.57
CA ARG A 1005 34.50 -14.04 -36.95
C ARG A 1005 33.39 -13.12 -37.48
N GLN A 1006 33.78 -11.95 -37.96
CA GLN A 1006 32.90 -11.06 -38.69
C GLN A 1006 32.61 -11.59 -40.09
N VAL A 1007 31.36 -11.43 -40.53
CA VAL A 1007 30.85 -11.75 -41.85
C VAL A 1007 30.21 -10.52 -42.48
N ARG A 1008 30.19 -10.45 -43.81
CA ARG A 1008 29.52 -9.35 -44.53
C ARG A 1008 28.02 -9.50 -44.41
N CYS A 1009 27.29 -8.42 -44.14
CA CYS A 1009 25.83 -8.42 -44.13
C CYS A 1009 25.24 -8.90 -45.47
N SER A 1010 25.92 -8.61 -46.60
CA SER A 1010 25.53 -9.08 -47.93
C SER A 1010 25.66 -10.60 -48.14
N SER A 1011 26.27 -11.33 -47.21
CA SER A 1011 26.40 -12.79 -47.28
C SER A 1011 25.17 -13.54 -46.77
N PHE A 1012 24.29 -12.88 -46.02
CA PHE A 1012 23.06 -13.48 -45.55
C PHE A 1012 22.06 -13.66 -46.69
N GLN A 1013 21.34 -14.77 -46.67
CA GLN A 1013 20.30 -15.05 -47.67
C GLN A 1013 19.00 -14.35 -47.28
N PRO A 1014 18.34 -13.60 -48.18
CA PRO A 1014 17.08 -12.93 -47.87
C PRO A 1014 16.03 -13.91 -47.34
N PHE A 1015 15.21 -13.45 -46.39
CA PHE A 1015 14.10 -14.24 -45.88
C PHE A 1015 13.15 -14.60 -47.05
N PRO A 1016 12.84 -15.89 -47.27
CA PRO A 1016 12.14 -16.35 -48.49
C PRO A 1016 10.62 -16.11 -48.40
N MET A 1017 10.20 -14.86 -48.22
CA MET A 1017 8.79 -14.48 -47.97
C MET A 1017 7.82 -15.01 -49.03
N ALA A 1018 8.18 -14.87 -50.32
CA ALA A 1018 7.35 -15.38 -51.42
C ALA A 1018 7.10 -16.89 -51.29
N ARG A 1019 8.11 -17.68 -50.92
CA ARG A 1019 8.00 -19.14 -50.83
C ARG A 1019 7.09 -19.60 -49.69
N ILE A 1020 7.00 -18.84 -48.60
CA ILE A 1020 6.25 -19.25 -47.41
C ILE A 1020 4.81 -18.73 -47.38
N ILE A 1021 4.53 -17.64 -48.11
CA ILE A 1021 3.18 -17.05 -48.21
C ILE A 1021 2.35 -17.69 -49.31
N PHE A 1022 2.99 -18.17 -50.40
CA PHE A 1022 2.37 -18.99 -51.46
C PHE A 1022 2.15 -20.43 -51.02
#